data_AF-T0RD13-F1
#
_entry.id   AF-T0RD13-F1
#
_cell.length_a   1.000
_cell.length_b   1.000
_cell.length_c   1.000
_cell.angle_alpha   90.00
_cell.angle_beta   90.00
_cell.angle_gamma   90.00
#
_symmetry.space_group_name_H-M   'P 1'
#
loop_
_entity.id
_entity.type
_entity.pdbx_description
1 polymer ?
#
loop_
_entity_poly.entity_id
_entity_poly.type
_entity_poly.pdbx_seq_one_letter_code
_entity_poly.pdbx_strand_id
1 'polypeptide(L)'
;MAAVLFQIHTAAPLTADDRYVAVVGNVSELGAWDVAKAVPLKKHAGASTLWEATLEVAMYALIEYKYIVLDRSGALVLWESLPGNRTRVAGGTNVALHKPVTQSSIFVAPAGPVPGPRVPELAVNGNTSGHFEHMCCRTTVQDQPYWQVDLLASTPLTKLVLWNRQDMFLDRLVPVWVLLSDTPFANLSLDAAKKQALASMRFASAATQFEWPLTTSARYIRVQHEAAHTSLQFAQLQAFTPAHLAPPILDGWFGLDNRLLGDGQSHIDGQWLAPGAAPELRLVFGSFDKKPSVTFADKVQRSIYLQARVLGQPSASTVHAPYCADLRAVDVATPTPHLDRELLGNALPLPTLLSKGLDVVSLLTTLPTHVRHELTAKLERVTFADTQPILSIGQDRHHLILIDAGVVAVQGPTTTQGTATFFELGPGAYLGELALVSGANRSAQVVAKGAVTLLRLHRDDFAAVMAAHGLDAMSLLAAHADVVASGLPLLTTTPSRKTPFVAQDTLQVFRLGHLPASASVAIDVVDVTTDSVLGTSVLVASQLHRTNGALSAPLLSPSFSVVGELLLRYLHLKPFVHKDNTLASAFRTQWLHGPALDMGHRGLGRSYYQALGYRTSHIRENTLTSFVVAGLHGADWIEFDVQLSKDRVPVVYHDFFFKAALEDRRGRSPGAFTKTGLHDLTLAQLNNVEWRHGKSVTDGPRLQQLVRKHWLKLVKTKTTKSTRTPRTPPTTTTPSTTKVDWTALSELFPTLQNLLTHVPPYVGLNVEIKYPVDPPDAPCLRSLDAFEMNAYLDDILACIFEHANGRRNIVFSCFEPDVCVLLRAKQTRYPVFFLTCGTDITGLVPDVRTISLETAVPFSRMEQLQGIVTNSLPLFTKPKWIRHIRNDHLHLWTWGNHNTGHDKVQFQKMHGVSGVISDNVGDLTKVDKKLRPRDHGASMS
;
A
#
# COMPACT_ATOMS: atom_id res chain seq x y z
N MET A 1 25.74 34.69 -22.22
CA MET A 1 24.43 34.30 -21.69
C MET A 1 23.48 34.12 -22.86
N ALA A 2 22.44 33.31 -22.70
CA ALA A 2 21.38 33.10 -23.66
C ALA A 2 20.02 33.24 -22.98
N ALA A 3 19.13 34.02 -23.60
CA ALA A 3 17.74 34.13 -23.21
C ALA A 3 17.02 32.80 -23.45
N VAL A 4 16.44 32.23 -22.40
CA VAL A 4 15.64 31.01 -22.47
C VAL A 4 14.22 31.34 -22.02
N LEU A 5 13.28 31.25 -22.98
CA LEU A 5 11.85 31.42 -22.73
C LEU A 5 11.25 30.13 -22.17
N PHE A 6 10.89 30.12 -20.90
CA PHE A 6 10.05 29.09 -20.29
C PHE A 6 8.60 29.49 -20.50
N GLN A 7 7.81 28.63 -21.14
CA GLN A 7 6.42 28.93 -21.45
C GLN A 7 5.59 27.67 -21.22
N ILE A 8 4.43 27.77 -20.57
CA ILE A 8 3.57 26.62 -20.29
C ILE A 8 2.09 27.00 -20.33
N HIS A 9 1.27 26.12 -20.91
CA HIS A 9 -0.18 26.21 -20.83
C HIS A 9 -0.72 25.37 -19.67
N THR A 10 -1.41 25.99 -18.71
CA THR A 10 -2.21 25.28 -17.71
C THR A 10 -3.49 24.72 -18.34
N ALA A 11 -3.99 23.59 -17.85
CA ALA A 11 -5.18 22.92 -18.43
C ALA A 11 -6.49 23.72 -18.24
N ALA A 12 -6.54 24.58 -17.23
CA ALA A 12 -7.61 25.52 -16.95
C ALA A 12 -7.00 26.82 -16.40
N PRO A 13 -7.73 27.95 -16.40
CA PRO A 13 -7.29 29.13 -15.69
C PRO A 13 -7.10 28.75 -14.21
N LEU A 14 -5.99 29.17 -13.59
CA LEU A 14 -5.86 29.09 -12.15
C LEU A 14 -6.86 30.13 -11.57
N THR A 15 -8.08 29.67 -11.27
CA THR A 15 -9.28 30.48 -10.93
C THR A 15 -9.34 30.95 -9.48
N ALA A 16 -8.36 30.60 -8.65
CA ALA A 16 -8.19 31.24 -7.36
C ALA A 16 -7.08 32.30 -7.50
N ASP A 17 -7.36 33.54 -7.10
CA ASP A 17 -6.41 34.66 -7.10
C ASP A 17 -5.16 34.43 -6.21
N ASP A 18 -4.98 33.22 -5.66
CA ASP A 18 -3.97 32.88 -4.66
C ASP A 18 -2.83 31.97 -5.17
N ARG A 19 -2.74 31.67 -6.47
CA ARG A 19 -1.71 30.75 -7.02
C ARG A 19 -1.01 31.27 -8.27
N TYR A 20 0.25 30.88 -8.45
CA TYR A 20 1.04 31.18 -9.64
C TYR A 20 1.95 30.03 -10.05
N VAL A 21 2.33 30.01 -11.33
CA VAL A 21 3.29 29.03 -11.87
C VAL A 21 4.71 29.56 -11.67
N ALA A 22 5.62 28.69 -11.28
CA ALA A 22 7.05 28.97 -11.22
C ALA A 22 7.86 27.86 -11.92
N VAL A 23 9.12 28.13 -12.23
CA VAL A 23 10.07 27.16 -12.79
C VAL A 23 11.28 27.01 -11.88
N VAL A 24 11.70 25.78 -11.64
CA VAL A 24 12.87 25.45 -10.82
C VAL A 24 13.73 24.43 -11.56
N GLY A 25 15.05 24.44 -11.36
CA GLY A 25 15.95 23.62 -12.15
C GLY A 25 17.38 23.58 -11.64
N ASN A 26 18.25 22.87 -12.37
CA ASN A 26 19.63 22.56 -11.98
C ASN A 26 20.59 23.77 -12.00
N VAL A 27 20.32 24.78 -12.82
CA VAL A 27 21.16 25.99 -12.90
C VAL A 27 20.83 26.97 -11.77
N SER A 28 21.82 27.76 -11.36
CA SER A 28 21.67 28.75 -10.28
C SER A 28 20.55 29.75 -10.51
N GLU A 29 20.34 30.14 -11.76
CA GLU A 29 19.32 31.08 -12.23
C GLU A 29 17.91 30.50 -12.14
N LEU A 30 17.79 29.17 -11.99
CA LEU A 30 16.55 28.45 -11.70
C LEU A 30 16.49 27.94 -10.25
N GLY A 31 17.33 28.47 -9.37
CA GLY A 31 17.33 28.15 -7.95
C GLY A 31 18.09 26.88 -7.57
N ALA A 32 18.75 26.18 -8.50
CA ALA A 32 19.49 24.94 -8.22
C ALA A 32 18.66 23.89 -7.44
N TRP A 33 17.41 23.69 -7.86
CA TRP A 33 16.39 22.83 -7.24
C TRP A 33 15.86 23.28 -5.87
N ASP A 34 16.23 24.47 -5.40
CA ASP A 34 15.66 25.11 -4.21
C ASP A 34 14.33 25.80 -4.56
N VAL A 35 13.23 25.28 -4.01
CA VAL A 35 11.87 25.77 -4.29
C VAL A 35 11.68 27.23 -3.85
N ALA A 36 12.33 27.63 -2.76
CA ALA A 36 12.26 29.01 -2.28
C ALA A 36 12.92 30.01 -3.25
N LYS A 37 13.72 29.50 -4.20
CA LYS A 37 14.41 30.27 -5.25
C LYS A 37 13.86 30.00 -6.64
N ALA A 38 12.72 29.30 -6.75
CA ALA A 38 12.06 29.06 -8.02
C ALA A 38 11.67 30.40 -8.68
N VAL A 39 11.76 30.47 -10.01
CA VAL A 39 11.48 31.69 -10.75
C VAL A 39 9.98 31.77 -11.08
N PRO A 40 9.24 32.80 -10.61
CA PRO A 40 7.84 32.98 -10.95
C PRO A 40 7.64 33.27 -12.44
N LEU A 41 6.64 32.63 -13.05
CA LEU A 41 6.17 32.94 -14.41
C LEU A 41 5.05 33.99 -14.36
N LYS A 42 4.97 34.81 -15.40
CA LYS A 42 3.90 35.80 -15.59
C LYS A 42 2.86 35.24 -16.56
N LYS A 43 1.57 35.55 -16.33
CA LYS A 43 0.53 35.26 -17.32
C LYS A 43 0.79 36.07 -18.59
N HIS A 44 0.72 35.42 -19.76
CA HIS A 44 0.82 36.10 -21.05
C HIS A 44 -0.40 37.00 -21.27
N ALA A 45 -0.19 38.18 -21.85
CA ALA A 45 -1.25 39.17 -22.03
C ALA A 45 -2.41 38.62 -22.89
N GLY A 46 -3.64 38.70 -22.38
CA GLY A 46 -4.84 38.23 -23.08
C GLY A 46 -5.07 36.71 -23.04
N ALA A 47 -4.20 35.93 -22.39
CA ALA A 47 -4.36 34.48 -22.24
C ALA A 47 -4.71 34.10 -20.79
N SER A 48 -5.68 33.20 -20.60
CA SER A 48 -6.13 32.75 -19.27
C SER A 48 -5.30 31.58 -18.71
N THR A 49 -4.55 30.88 -19.57
CA THR A 49 -3.83 29.64 -19.23
C THR A 49 -2.35 29.66 -19.60
N LEU A 50 -1.87 30.68 -20.31
CA LEU A 50 -0.49 30.75 -20.77
C LEU A 50 0.38 31.52 -19.76
N TRP A 51 1.45 30.89 -19.32
CA TRP A 51 2.42 31.45 -18.39
C TRP A 51 3.80 31.44 -19.01
N GLU A 52 4.59 32.48 -18.76
CA GLU A 52 5.93 32.61 -19.32
C GLU A 52 6.92 33.36 -18.43
N ALA A 53 8.19 32.99 -18.54
CA ALA A 53 9.33 33.73 -18.00
C ALA A 53 10.50 33.57 -18.96
N THR A 54 11.28 34.64 -19.12
CA THR A 54 12.55 34.58 -19.86
C THR A 54 13.68 34.77 -18.88
N LEU A 55 14.65 33.85 -18.89
CA LEU A 55 15.83 33.91 -18.04
C LEU A 55 17.09 33.88 -18.88
N GLU A 56 18.07 34.68 -18.49
CA GLU A 56 19.42 34.61 -19.02
C GLU A 56 20.19 33.50 -18.29
N VAL A 57 20.65 32.51 -19.03
CA VAL A 57 21.49 31.41 -18.50
C VAL A 57 22.79 31.31 -19.30
N ALA A 58 23.77 30.56 -18.81
CA ALA A 58 25.02 30.34 -19.56
C ALA A 58 24.74 29.72 -20.96
N MET A 59 25.41 30.24 -22.00
CA MET A 59 25.24 29.76 -23.38
C MET A 59 25.60 28.27 -23.44
N TYR A 60 24.76 27.47 -24.10
CA TYR A 60 24.89 26.01 -24.21
C TYR A 60 24.77 25.22 -22.89
N ALA A 61 24.34 25.84 -21.79
CA ALA A 61 24.05 25.10 -20.57
C ALA A 61 22.94 24.07 -20.80
N LEU A 62 23.16 22.85 -20.31
CA LEU A 62 22.08 21.86 -20.15
C LEU A 62 21.24 22.26 -18.95
N ILE A 63 20.04 22.72 -19.23
CA ILE A 63 19.04 23.11 -18.27
C ILE A 63 18.15 21.89 -18.04
N GLU A 64 18.19 21.36 -16.83
CA GLU A 64 17.18 20.45 -16.32
C GLU A 64 16.22 21.25 -15.47
N TYR A 65 14.92 21.19 -15.74
CA TYR A 65 13.93 22.00 -15.05
C TYR A 65 12.60 21.29 -14.87
N LYS A 66 11.77 21.84 -13.99
CA LYS A 66 10.37 21.49 -13.80
C LYS A 66 9.53 22.73 -13.54
N TYR A 67 8.28 22.67 -13.99
CA TYR A 67 7.28 23.64 -13.58
C TYR A 67 6.64 23.24 -12.25
N ILE A 68 6.31 24.22 -11.43
CA ILE A 68 5.66 24.06 -10.13
C ILE A 68 4.52 25.08 -9.99
N VAL A 69 3.56 24.82 -9.12
CA VAL A 69 2.56 25.81 -8.68
C VAL A 69 2.83 26.15 -7.24
N LEU A 70 2.92 27.44 -6.95
CA LEU A 70 3.08 27.99 -5.61
C LEU A 70 1.81 28.75 -5.22
N ASP A 71 1.53 28.85 -3.93
CA ASP A 71 0.53 29.77 -3.40
C ASP A 71 1.12 31.18 -3.17
N ARG A 72 0.29 32.15 -2.75
CA ARG A 72 0.74 33.53 -2.44
C ARG A 72 1.85 33.63 -1.40
N SER A 73 1.98 32.66 -0.50
CA SER A 73 3.05 32.62 0.51
C SER A 73 4.37 32.06 -0.04
N GLY A 74 4.35 31.52 -1.26
CA GLY A 74 5.48 30.82 -1.88
C GLY A 74 5.57 29.35 -1.49
N ALA A 75 4.54 28.79 -0.83
CA ALA A 75 4.51 27.37 -0.50
C ALA A 75 4.18 26.52 -1.73
N LEU A 76 4.85 25.37 -1.84
CA LEU A 76 4.67 24.43 -2.94
C LEU A 76 3.29 23.77 -2.89
N VAL A 77 2.50 23.98 -3.93
CA VAL A 77 1.15 23.40 -4.08
C VAL A 77 1.18 22.21 -5.04
N LEU A 78 1.83 22.35 -6.20
CA LEU A 78 1.92 21.29 -7.20
C LEU A 78 3.33 21.21 -7.79
N TRP A 79 3.80 19.99 -8.04
CA TRP A 79 5.08 19.72 -8.71
C TRP A 79 4.82 18.97 -10.01
N GLU A 80 5.52 19.32 -11.09
CA GLU A 80 5.32 18.69 -12.40
C GLU A 80 5.60 17.17 -12.39
N SER A 81 4.63 16.41 -12.90
CA SER A 81 4.56 14.94 -12.76
C SER A 81 5.23 14.13 -13.85
N LEU A 82 5.93 14.76 -14.81
CA LEU A 82 6.73 14.05 -15.81
C LEU A 82 7.77 13.14 -15.13
N PRO A 83 7.93 11.86 -15.55
CA PRO A 83 9.02 11.02 -15.10
C PRO A 83 10.35 11.60 -15.60
N GLY A 84 11.19 12.05 -14.66
CA GLY A 84 12.44 12.78 -14.97
C GLY A 84 12.25 14.30 -15.06
N ASN A 85 13.35 15.01 -15.30
CA ASN A 85 13.36 16.47 -15.48
C ASN A 85 13.15 16.82 -16.94
N ARG A 86 12.49 17.96 -17.23
CA ARG A 86 12.53 18.51 -18.58
C ARG A 86 13.96 18.93 -18.87
N THR A 87 14.41 18.77 -20.11
CA THR A 87 15.76 19.15 -20.51
C THR A 87 15.71 20.13 -21.66
N ARG A 88 16.49 21.21 -21.57
CA ARG A 88 16.70 22.17 -22.66
C ARG A 88 18.16 22.59 -22.71
N VAL A 89 18.67 22.91 -23.89
CA VAL A 89 20.00 23.51 -24.04
C VAL A 89 19.83 25.00 -24.33
N ALA A 90 20.52 25.83 -23.56
CA ALA A 90 20.49 27.28 -23.73
C ALA A 90 21.15 27.70 -25.06
N GLY A 91 20.53 28.60 -25.83
CA GLY A 91 21.18 29.22 -27.00
C GLY A 91 21.20 28.41 -28.30
N GLY A 92 20.44 27.31 -28.42
CA GLY A 92 20.25 26.62 -29.70
C GLY A 92 19.30 25.42 -29.63
N THR A 93 18.63 25.09 -30.75
CA THR A 93 17.75 23.91 -30.85
C THR A 93 18.53 22.74 -31.45
N ASN A 94 18.54 21.58 -30.79
CA ASN A 94 19.14 20.37 -31.35
C ASN A 94 18.27 19.82 -32.50
N VAL A 95 18.58 20.21 -33.73
CA VAL A 95 17.84 19.83 -34.94
C VAL A 95 18.08 18.39 -35.38
N ALA A 96 19.05 17.68 -34.79
CA ALA A 96 19.30 16.27 -35.08
C ALA A 96 18.37 15.32 -34.29
N LEU A 97 17.70 15.80 -33.24
CA LEU A 97 16.88 14.97 -32.35
C LEU A 97 15.75 14.25 -33.12
N HIS A 98 15.69 12.93 -32.97
CA HIS A 98 14.74 12.01 -33.62
C HIS A 98 14.67 12.10 -35.16
N LYS A 99 15.70 12.65 -35.81
CA LYS A 99 15.77 12.72 -37.26
C LYS A 99 16.11 11.37 -37.90
N PRO A 100 15.74 11.15 -39.18
CA PRO A 100 16.12 9.93 -39.88
C PRO A 100 17.62 9.73 -39.93
N VAL A 101 18.05 8.51 -39.65
CA VAL A 101 19.47 8.15 -39.54
C VAL A 101 19.76 6.88 -40.30
N THR A 102 21.00 6.74 -40.76
CA THR A 102 21.51 5.55 -41.42
C THR A 102 22.88 5.23 -40.86
N GLN A 103 23.23 3.95 -40.83
CA GLN A 103 24.51 3.48 -40.37
C GLN A 103 24.96 2.32 -41.26
N SER A 104 26.25 2.30 -41.55
CA SER A 104 26.86 1.38 -42.51
C SER A 104 26.64 -0.11 -42.21
N SER A 105 26.52 -0.47 -40.93
CA SER A 105 26.11 -1.78 -40.43
C SER A 105 25.58 -1.64 -39.01
N ILE A 106 24.79 -2.59 -38.53
CA ILE A 106 24.28 -2.57 -37.16
C ILE A 106 24.93 -3.70 -36.37
N PHE A 107 25.68 -3.37 -35.33
CA PHE A 107 26.17 -4.36 -34.38
C PHE A 107 24.99 -4.86 -33.54
N VAL A 108 24.73 -6.16 -33.56
CA VAL A 108 23.74 -6.80 -32.70
C VAL A 108 24.47 -7.43 -31.54
N ALA A 109 24.29 -6.89 -30.34
CA ALA A 109 24.88 -7.46 -29.13
C ALA A 109 24.23 -8.82 -28.84
N PRO A 110 24.98 -9.94 -28.90
CA PRO A 110 24.39 -11.28 -28.80
C PRO A 110 23.92 -11.70 -27.39
N ALA A 111 24.15 -10.89 -26.35
CA ALA A 111 23.85 -11.12 -24.92
C ALA A 111 23.95 -9.81 -24.10
N GLY A 112 23.80 -9.89 -22.77
CA GLY A 112 23.67 -8.76 -21.85
C GLY A 112 24.86 -7.79 -21.74
N PRO A 113 24.71 -6.67 -20.97
CA PRO A 113 23.60 -6.38 -20.06
C PRO A 113 22.28 -6.01 -20.75
N VAL A 114 22.32 -5.57 -22.01
CA VAL A 114 21.14 -5.37 -22.86
C VAL A 114 21.42 -5.96 -24.25
N PRO A 115 20.92 -7.18 -24.56
CA PRO A 115 21.05 -7.76 -25.89
C PRO A 115 20.24 -6.95 -26.92
N GLY A 116 20.59 -7.08 -28.19
CA GLY A 116 19.87 -6.45 -29.28
C GLY A 116 20.68 -5.45 -30.09
N PRO A 117 20.08 -4.86 -31.12
CA PRO A 117 20.78 -4.04 -32.10
C PRO A 117 21.23 -2.69 -31.51
N ARG A 118 22.44 -2.25 -31.86
CA ARG A 118 22.95 -0.89 -31.60
C ARG A 118 22.60 0.01 -32.77
N VAL A 119 21.30 0.25 -32.83
CA VAL A 119 20.64 0.95 -33.94
C VAL A 119 21.12 2.41 -34.04
N PRO A 120 21.12 3.00 -35.24
CA PRO A 120 21.59 4.37 -35.45
C PRO A 120 20.79 5.42 -34.66
N GLU A 121 19.53 5.16 -34.32
CA GLU A 121 18.62 6.09 -33.64
C GLU A 121 19.08 6.42 -32.22
N LEU A 122 19.92 5.55 -31.62
CA LEU A 122 20.52 5.80 -30.31
C LEU A 122 21.35 7.08 -30.29
N ALA A 123 21.94 7.46 -31.42
CA ALA A 123 22.76 8.67 -31.53
C ALA A 123 21.96 9.97 -31.71
N VAL A 124 20.63 9.89 -31.83
CA VAL A 124 19.73 11.06 -31.97
C VAL A 124 18.54 10.99 -31.02
N ASN A 125 18.63 10.22 -29.94
CA ASN A 125 17.54 10.04 -28.98
C ASN A 125 17.55 11.07 -27.82
N GLY A 126 18.60 11.89 -27.74
CA GLY A 126 18.75 12.93 -26.71
C GLY A 126 19.49 12.46 -25.45
N ASN A 127 19.85 11.18 -25.35
CA ASN A 127 20.62 10.63 -24.24
C ASN A 127 22.12 10.80 -24.50
N THR A 128 22.77 11.72 -23.79
CA THR A 128 24.22 11.99 -23.91
C THR A 128 25.09 11.03 -23.11
N SER A 129 24.48 10.11 -22.35
CA SER A 129 25.21 9.16 -21.52
C SER A 129 25.87 8.08 -22.38
N GLY A 130 27.20 8.15 -22.48
CA GLY A 130 28.02 7.14 -23.14
C GLY A 130 28.51 6.04 -22.20
N HIS A 131 28.04 6.01 -20.96
CA HIS A 131 28.58 5.13 -19.91
C HIS A 131 28.32 3.63 -20.13
N PHE A 132 27.35 3.28 -20.97
CA PHE A 132 27.06 1.89 -21.28
C PHE A 132 26.89 1.70 -22.78
N GLU A 133 27.45 0.60 -23.31
CA GLU A 133 27.40 0.26 -24.73
C GLU A 133 25.99 0.27 -25.33
N HIS A 134 24.97 -0.12 -24.57
CA HIS A 134 23.58 -0.17 -25.06
C HIS A 134 22.92 1.21 -25.21
N MET A 135 23.55 2.26 -24.70
CA MET A 135 23.15 3.65 -24.92
C MET A 135 23.87 4.27 -26.13
N CYS A 136 24.80 3.55 -26.76
CA CYS A 136 25.55 4.01 -27.93
C CYS A 136 25.09 3.31 -29.21
N CYS A 137 25.07 4.03 -30.33
CA CYS A 137 25.02 3.38 -31.64
C CYS A 137 26.36 2.67 -31.89
N ARG A 138 26.36 1.58 -32.67
CA ARG A 138 27.57 0.82 -32.97
C ARG A 138 27.49 0.05 -34.28
N THR A 139 28.54 0.13 -35.09
CA THR A 139 28.71 -0.68 -36.30
C THR A 139 29.39 -2.02 -36.00
N THR A 140 29.25 -3.00 -36.90
CA THR A 140 30.18 -4.13 -36.91
C THR A 140 31.59 -3.64 -37.29
N VAL A 141 32.58 -4.52 -37.16
CA VAL A 141 33.95 -4.24 -37.59
C VAL A 141 34.00 -4.27 -39.11
N GLN A 142 34.44 -3.18 -39.72
CA GLN A 142 34.54 -3.01 -41.17
C GLN A 142 35.52 -1.88 -41.51
N ASP A 143 35.75 -1.64 -42.80
CA ASP A 143 36.58 -0.54 -43.26
C ASP A 143 35.79 0.77 -43.27
N GLN A 144 36.38 1.81 -42.68
CA GLN A 144 35.84 3.18 -42.64
C GLN A 144 34.32 3.25 -42.31
N PRO A 145 33.87 2.62 -41.20
CA PRO A 145 32.46 2.61 -40.82
C PRO A 145 31.90 4.03 -40.68
N TYR A 146 30.65 4.20 -41.10
CA TYR A 146 29.95 5.48 -41.01
C TYR A 146 28.59 5.37 -40.29
N TRP A 147 28.19 6.50 -39.72
CA TRP A 147 26.84 6.83 -39.26
C TRP A 147 26.45 8.19 -39.85
N GLN A 148 25.18 8.41 -40.16
CA GLN A 148 24.71 9.63 -40.81
C GLN A 148 23.28 9.99 -40.38
N VAL A 149 23.01 11.28 -40.19
CA VAL A 149 21.67 11.84 -39.99
C VAL A 149 21.26 12.71 -41.18
N ASP A 150 19.98 12.62 -41.57
CA ASP A 150 19.30 13.54 -42.49
C ASP A 150 18.45 14.53 -41.67
N LEU A 151 18.85 15.80 -41.63
CA LEU A 151 18.09 16.86 -40.95
C LEU A 151 16.76 17.20 -41.65
N LEU A 152 16.48 16.57 -42.79
CA LEU A 152 15.34 16.71 -43.71
C LEU A 152 15.43 17.93 -44.65
N ALA A 153 16.12 18.98 -44.23
CA ALA A 153 16.37 20.19 -45.03
C ALA A 153 17.75 20.78 -44.71
N SER A 154 18.30 21.57 -45.64
CA SER A 154 19.52 22.33 -45.37
C SER A 154 19.26 23.31 -44.24
N THR A 155 19.93 23.09 -43.11
CA THR A 155 19.66 23.78 -41.85
C THR A 155 20.91 24.55 -41.42
N PRO A 156 20.81 25.83 -41.04
CA PRO A 156 21.94 26.59 -40.54
C PRO A 156 22.41 26.01 -39.19
N LEU A 157 23.67 25.60 -39.11
CA LEU A 157 24.27 25.01 -37.92
C LEU A 157 25.23 26.00 -37.24
N THR A 158 25.13 26.07 -35.92
CA THR A 158 25.98 26.91 -35.03
C THR A 158 26.98 26.09 -34.24
N LYS A 159 26.63 24.84 -33.91
CA LYS A 159 27.50 23.94 -33.16
C LYS A 159 27.10 22.49 -33.40
N LEU A 160 28.09 21.60 -33.49
CA LEU A 160 27.91 20.17 -33.28
C LEU A 160 28.56 19.74 -31.98
N VAL A 161 27.91 18.81 -31.28
CA VAL A 161 28.49 18.10 -30.14
C VAL A 161 28.36 16.60 -30.40
N LEU A 162 29.49 15.90 -30.44
CA LEU A 162 29.58 14.46 -30.59
C LEU A 162 29.98 13.85 -29.24
N TRP A 163 29.03 13.19 -28.58
CA TRP A 163 29.23 12.52 -27.31
C TRP A 163 29.78 11.12 -27.54
N ASN A 164 30.97 10.86 -27.01
CA ASN A 164 31.65 9.58 -27.15
C ASN A 164 31.09 8.55 -26.14
N ARG A 165 31.51 7.29 -26.27
CA ARG A 165 31.42 6.30 -25.21
C ARG A 165 32.30 6.75 -24.03
N GLN A 166 31.78 6.69 -22.80
CA GLN A 166 32.36 7.34 -21.61
C GLN A 166 32.90 6.37 -20.55
N ASP A 167 32.80 5.05 -20.78
CA ASP A 167 33.38 3.99 -19.97
C ASP A 167 34.69 3.47 -20.60
N MET A 168 34.94 2.17 -20.50
CA MET A 168 36.03 1.51 -21.24
C MET A 168 35.84 1.69 -22.76
N PHE A 169 36.92 1.91 -23.51
CA PHE A 169 36.96 2.10 -24.98
C PHE A 169 36.69 3.54 -25.52
N LEU A 170 37.05 4.58 -24.76
CA LEU A 170 37.00 5.99 -25.20
C LEU A 170 37.77 6.24 -26.53
N ASP A 171 38.83 5.47 -26.75
CA ASP A 171 39.71 5.53 -27.92
C ASP A 171 39.09 4.93 -29.19
N ARG A 172 38.06 4.09 -29.07
CA ARG A 172 37.43 3.39 -30.21
C ARG A 172 36.79 4.32 -31.24
N LEU A 173 36.33 5.49 -30.82
CA LEU A 173 35.72 6.46 -31.74
C LEU A 173 36.78 7.15 -32.61
N VAL A 174 38.03 7.26 -32.19
CA VAL A 174 39.04 8.07 -32.88
C VAL A 174 40.11 7.21 -33.57
N PRO A 175 40.70 7.64 -34.70
CA PRO A 175 40.43 8.90 -35.40
C PRO A 175 39.14 8.87 -36.24
N VAL A 176 38.34 9.94 -36.13
CA VAL A 176 37.05 10.10 -36.82
C VAL A 176 36.90 11.45 -37.49
N TRP A 177 36.18 11.46 -38.60
CA TRP A 177 35.78 12.65 -39.34
C TRP A 177 34.29 12.91 -39.18
N VAL A 178 33.92 14.16 -38.92
CA VAL A 178 32.55 14.66 -39.01
C VAL A 178 32.45 15.52 -40.27
N LEU A 179 31.49 15.21 -41.13
CA LEU A 179 31.37 15.73 -42.50
C LEU A 179 29.97 16.30 -42.70
N LEU A 180 29.88 17.48 -43.30
CA LEU A 180 28.63 18.18 -43.61
C LEU A 180 28.35 18.17 -45.11
N SER A 181 27.11 17.96 -45.54
CA SER A 181 26.72 18.00 -46.96
C SER A 181 25.25 18.38 -47.14
N ASP A 182 24.89 18.98 -48.27
CA ASP A 182 23.48 19.16 -48.66
C ASP A 182 22.92 17.99 -49.49
N THR A 183 23.79 17.15 -50.01
CA THR A 183 23.45 15.91 -50.72
C THR A 183 23.77 14.69 -49.85
N PRO A 184 23.02 13.59 -49.94
CA PRO A 184 23.29 12.38 -49.15
C PRO A 184 24.64 11.78 -49.54
N PHE A 185 25.41 11.26 -48.57
CA PHE A 185 26.63 10.50 -48.85
C PHE A 185 26.27 9.04 -49.20
N ALA A 186 26.39 8.66 -50.47
CA ALA A 186 26.02 7.32 -50.96
C ALA A 186 27.16 6.30 -50.77
N ASN A 187 27.23 5.60 -49.63
CA ASN A 187 28.25 4.58 -49.29
C ASN A 187 29.70 4.91 -49.74
N LEU A 188 30.07 6.19 -49.63
CA LEU A 188 31.34 6.70 -50.11
C LEU A 188 32.51 6.29 -49.20
N SER A 189 33.68 6.06 -49.82
CA SER A 189 34.95 6.03 -49.10
C SER A 189 35.19 7.35 -48.38
N LEU A 190 36.01 7.37 -47.34
CA LEU A 190 36.28 8.59 -46.58
C LEU A 190 36.83 9.71 -47.48
N ASP A 191 37.69 9.39 -48.45
CA ASP A 191 38.23 10.40 -49.38
C ASP A 191 37.18 10.97 -50.33
N ALA A 192 36.23 10.13 -50.80
CA ALA A 192 35.11 10.60 -51.60
C ALA A 192 34.12 11.44 -50.76
N ALA A 193 33.86 11.02 -49.52
CA ALA A 193 33.01 11.77 -48.59
C ALA A 193 33.63 13.14 -48.25
N LYS A 194 34.96 13.21 -48.02
CA LYS A 194 35.68 14.48 -47.80
C LYS A 194 35.58 15.42 -49.00
N LYS A 195 35.67 14.89 -50.23
CA LYS A 195 35.52 15.68 -51.46
C LYS A 195 34.11 16.23 -51.64
N GLN A 196 33.08 15.48 -51.21
CA GLN A 196 31.68 15.93 -51.26
C GLN A 196 31.33 16.92 -50.14
N ALA A 197 32.01 16.85 -49.00
CA ALA A 197 31.64 17.60 -47.82
C ALA A 197 31.79 19.12 -48.01
N LEU A 198 30.75 19.87 -47.64
CA LEU A 198 30.75 21.33 -47.54
C LEU A 198 31.73 21.83 -46.46
N ALA A 199 31.86 21.06 -45.38
CA ALA A 199 32.83 21.28 -44.33
C ALA A 199 33.15 19.95 -43.65
N SER A 200 34.36 19.82 -43.09
CA SER A 200 34.75 18.63 -42.34
C SER A 200 35.66 18.96 -41.17
N MET A 201 35.57 18.15 -40.10
CA MET A 201 36.44 18.23 -38.94
C MET A 201 36.93 16.85 -38.56
N ARG A 202 38.23 16.76 -38.20
CA ARG A 202 38.86 15.53 -37.74
C ARG A 202 39.11 15.59 -36.23
N PHE A 203 38.69 14.55 -35.52
CA PHE A 203 39.03 14.33 -34.12
C PHE A 203 40.01 13.16 -34.02
N ALA A 204 41.23 13.44 -33.56
CA ALA A 204 42.34 12.49 -33.54
C ALA A 204 42.67 11.92 -32.16
N SER A 205 42.17 12.52 -31.09
CA SER A 205 42.48 12.15 -29.70
C SER A 205 41.21 11.85 -28.94
N ALA A 206 41.24 10.85 -28.07
CA ALA A 206 40.06 10.40 -27.34
C ALA A 206 39.60 11.47 -26.33
N ALA A 207 38.31 11.79 -26.36
CA ALA A 207 37.65 12.68 -25.40
C ALA A 207 36.24 12.16 -25.11
N THR A 208 35.66 12.54 -23.98
CA THR A 208 34.28 12.18 -23.59
C THR A 208 33.23 12.85 -24.47
N GLN A 209 33.57 14.00 -25.06
CA GLN A 209 32.80 14.69 -26.07
C GLN A 209 33.72 15.48 -26.99
N PHE A 210 33.23 15.76 -28.19
CA PHE A 210 33.88 16.62 -29.17
C PHE A 210 32.94 17.74 -29.55
N GLU A 211 33.48 18.94 -29.68
CA GLU A 211 32.70 20.11 -30.06
C GLU A 211 33.24 20.70 -31.35
N TRP A 212 32.34 21.11 -32.23
CA TRP A 212 32.67 21.81 -33.45
C TRP A 212 31.75 23.03 -33.61
N PRO A 213 32.25 24.25 -33.37
CA PRO A 213 31.56 25.48 -33.73
C PRO A 213 31.39 25.58 -35.25
N LEU A 214 30.21 25.98 -35.71
CA LEU A 214 29.85 26.02 -37.11
C LEU A 214 29.20 27.34 -37.49
N THR A 215 29.32 27.66 -38.78
CA THR A 215 28.56 28.74 -39.45
C THR A 215 27.99 28.24 -40.78
N THR A 216 27.97 26.92 -40.97
CA THR A 216 27.67 26.24 -42.23
C THR A 216 26.25 25.68 -42.18
N SER A 217 25.49 25.88 -43.24
CA SER A 217 24.22 25.17 -43.45
C SER A 217 24.50 23.80 -44.05
N ALA A 218 23.80 22.78 -43.57
CA ALA A 218 23.89 21.44 -44.13
C ALA A 218 22.58 20.67 -43.88
N ARG A 219 22.28 19.73 -44.77
CA ARG A 219 21.18 18.77 -44.58
C ARG A 219 21.66 17.46 -43.94
N TYR A 220 22.83 16.99 -44.32
CA TYR A 220 23.39 15.71 -43.89
C TYR A 220 24.62 15.92 -43.02
N ILE A 221 24.68 15.19 -41.91
CA ILE A 221 25.85 15.13 -41.04
C ILE A 221 26.29 13.67 -40.99
N ARG A 222 27.52 13.39 -41.41
CA ARG A 222 28.12 12.05 -41.39
C ARG A 222 29.29 12.00 -40.41
N VAL A 223 29.30 10.98 -39.56
CA VAL A 223 30.41 10.59 -38.70
C VAL A 223 31.05 9.36 -39.33
N GLN A 224 32.31 9.44 -39.76
CA GLN A 224 33.00 8.37 -40.48
C GLN A 224 34.41 8.15 -39.93
N HIS A 225 34.71 6.90 -39.55
CA HIS A 225 36.00 6.53 -38.98
C HIS A 225 37.09 6.45 -40.07
N GLU A 226 38.32 6.83 -39.75
CA GLU A 226 39.43 6.85 -40.71
C GLU A 226 40.11 5.49 -40.88
N ALA A 227 40.27 4.72 -39.80
CA ALA A 227 40.91 3.42 -39.85
C ALA A 227 40.12 2.36 -40.64
N ALA A 228 40.88 1.45 -41.26
CA ALA A 228 40.38 0.16 -41.75
C ALA A 228 40.15 -0.81 -40.57
N HIS A 229 39.30 -1.81 -40.75
CA HIS A 229 39.00 -2.87 -39.79
C HIS A 229 38.69 -2.39 -38.36
N THR A 230 37.74 -1.46 -38.23
CA THR A 230 37.32 -0.91 -36.94
C THR A 230 35.79 -0.87 -36.81
N SER A 231 35.30 -0.55 -35.61
CA SER A 231 33.88 -0.30 -35.36
C SER A 231 33.68 1.15 -34.93
N LEU A 232 32.71 1.84 -35.53
CA LEU A 232 32.26 3.15 -35.07
C LEU A 232 31.32 2.97 -33.88
N GLN A 233 31.55 3.71 -32.78
CA GLN A 233 30.70 3.68 -31.59
C GLN A 233 30.69 5.05 -30.90
N PHE A 234 29.51 5.59 -30.64
CA PHE A 234 29.34 6.83 -29.87
C PHE A 234 27.92 6.97 -29.31
N ALA A 235 27.73 7.84 -28.32
CA ALA A 235 26.49 7.97 -27.56
C ALA A 235 25.46 8.83 -28.28
N GLN A 236 25.84 10.04 -28.68
CA GLN A 236 24.89 11.03 -29.20
C GLN A 236 25.58 12.02 -30.13
N LEU A 237 24.88 12.45 -31.18
CA LEU A 237 25.20 13.64 -31.94
C LEU A 237 24.12 14.69 -31.70
N GLN A 238 24.54 15.91 -31.37
CA GLN A 238 23.68 17.07 -31.24
C GLN A 238 24.10 18.12 -32.26
N ALA A 239 23.15 18.62 -33.05
CA ALA A 239 23.36 19.65 -34.06
C ALA A 239 22.49 20.85 -33.73
N PHE A 240 23.09 22.00 -33.44
CA PHE A 240 22.37 23.17 -32.95
C PHE A 240 22.17 24.21 -34.04
N THR A 241 20.94 24.71 -34.18
CA THR A 241 20.59 25.85 -35.04
C THR A 241 20.33 27.12 -34.18
N PRO A 242 20.43 28.35 -34.74
CA PRO A 242 20.11 29.57 -34.00
C PRO A 242 18.69 29.56 -33.42
N ALA A 243 18.52 30.09 -32.21
CA ALA A 243 17.30 29.99 -31.41
C ALA A 243 16.02 30.57 -32.06
N HIS A 244 16.13 31.46 -33.04
CA HIS A 244 15.00 32.14 -33.68
C HIS A 244 14.28 31.34 -34.79
N LEU A 245 14.81 30.18 -35.23
CA LEU A 245 14.29 29.42 -36.37
C LEU A 245 13.45 28.19 -36.00
N ALA A 246 13.29 27.88 -34.71
CA ALA A 246 12.39 26.82 -34.25
C ALA A 246 11.08 27.44 -33.75
N PRO A 247 9.89 26.90 -34.14
CA PRO A 247 8.64 27.33 -33.52
C PRO A 247 8.72 27.14 -32.00
N PRO A 248 8.11 28.02 -31.19
CA PRO A 248 8.06 27.84 -29.75
C PRO A 248 7.46 26.48 -29.45
N ILE A 249 8.21 25.64 -28.73
CA ILE A 249 7.68 24.39 -28.20
C ILE A 249 6.59 24.80 -27.21
N LEU A 250 5.33 24.57 -27.59
CA LEU A 250 4.19 24.67 -26.68
C LEU A 250 4.36 23.58 -25.63
N ASP A 251 5.04 23.88 -24.52
CA ASP A 251 5.11 22.96 -23.39
C ASP A 251 3.69 22.85 -22.80
N GLY A 252 3.02 21.71 -23.06
CA GLY A 252 1.81 21.36 -22.34
C GLY A 252 2.12 21.11 -20.87
N TRP A 253 1.22 21.52 -19.97
CA TRP A 253 1.27 21.13 -18.57
C TRP A 253 1.07 19.62 -18.42
N PHE A 254 2.09 18.93 -17.90
CA PHE A 254 2.04 17.53 -17.51
C PHE A 254 2.01 17.41 -15.98
N GLY A 255 1.14 18.18 -15.33
CA GLY A 255 0.51 17.71 -14.10
C GLY A 255 -0.63 16.80 -14.51
N LEU A 256 -0.69 15.61 -13.90
CA LEU A 256 -1.71 14.58 -14.12
C LEU A 256 -3.05 15.19 -14.51
N ASP A 257 -3.52 14.84 -15.71
CA ASP A 257 -4.93 14.83 -15.98
C ASP A 257 -5.54 13.78 -15.04
N ASN A 258 -6.52 14.17 -14.23
CA ASN A 258 -7.34 13.24 -13.44
C ASN A 258 -7.97 12.12 -14.30
N ARG A 259 -7.98 12.28 -15.63
CA ARG A 259 -8.42 11.28 -16.62
C ARG A 259 -7.36 10.23 -17.00
N LEU A 260 -6.08 10.42 -16.70
CA LEU A 260 -5.01 9.41 -16.91
C LEU A 260 -4.70 8.58 -15.65
N LEU A 261 -5.36 8.91 -14.55
CA LEU A 261 -5.19 8.25 -13.26
C LEU A 261 -5.93 6.93 -13.15
N GLY A 262 -6.78 6.57 -14.11
CA GLY A 262 -7.56 5.33 -14.08
C GLY A 262 -8.32 5.16 -12.75
N ASP A 263 -8.15 3.99 -12.13
CA ASP A 263 -8.63 3.62 -10.79
C ASP A 263 -7.92 4.38 -9.64
N GLY A 264 -6.78 5.01 -9.91
CA GLY A 264 -5.98 5.75 -8.94
C GLY A 264 -6.64 7.04 -8.47
N GLN A 265 -7.35 7.78 -9.33
CA GLN A 265 -8.02 9.02 -8.94
C GLN A 265 -9.20 8.74 -8.01
N SER A 266 -10.06 7.78 -8.36
CA SER A 266 -11.19 7.40 -7.52
C SER A 266 -10.75 6.89 -6.15
N HIS A 267 -9.59 6.24 -6.10
CA HIS A 267 -8.95 5.83 -4.85
C HIS A 267 -8.44 7.03 -4.05
N ILE A 268 -7.73 7.96 -4.69
CA ILE A 268 -7.18 9.15 -4.02
C ILE A 268 -8.30 10.03 -3.45
N ASP A 269 -9.35 10.28 -4.23
CA ASP A 269 -10.47 11.13 -3.82
C ASP A 269 -11.39 10.45 -2.81
N GLY A 270 -11.53 9.12 -2.94
CA GLY A 270 -12.52 8.36 -2.21
C GLY A 270 -11.96 7.62 -1.01
N GLN A 271 -10.85 6.92 -1.14
CA GLN A 271 -10.44 5.80 -0.27
C GLN A 271 -9.10 6.01 0.45
N TRP A 272 -8.22 6.87 -0.07
CA TRP A 272 -6.90 7.12 0.52
C TRP A 272 -6.97 8.08 1.72
N LEU A 273 -6.41 7.65 2.84
CA LEU A 273 -6.16 8.50 4.02
C LEU A 273 -4.76 9.08 3.90
N ALA A 274 -4.70 10.31 3.39
CA ALA A 274 -3.44 11.03 3.21
C ALA A 274 -2.63 11.12 4.53
N PRO A 275 -1.29 11.11 4.47
CA PRO A 275 -0.46 11.32 5.66
C PRO A 275 -0.87 12.60 6.39
N GLY A 276 -1.20 12.47 7.67
CA GLY A 276 -1.67 13.60 8.50
C GLY A 276 -3.17 13.90 8.45
N ALA A 277 -3.97 13.15 7.68
CA ALA A 277 -5.43 13.24 7.72
C ALA A 277 -5.99 12.82 9.09
N ALA A 278 -7.22 13.25 9.41
CA ALA A 278 -7.92 12.71 10.58
C ALA A 278 -8.21 11.21 10.39
N PRO A 279 -8.27 10.42 11.48
CA PRO A 279 -8.73 9.05 11.40
C PRO A 279 -10.16 8.94 10.82
N GLU A 280 -10.44 7.80 10.20
CA GLU A 280 -11.75 7.47 9.64
C GLU A 280 -12.36 6.29 10.41
N LEU A 281 -13.64 6.40 10.77
CA LEU A 281 -14.44 5.29 11.28
C LEU A 281 -15.30 4.72 10.15
N ARG A 282 -15.25 3.41 9.96
CA ARG A 282 -16.15 2.66 9.09
C ARG A 282 -17.13 1.86 9.94
N LEU A 283 -18.41 1.96 9.60
CA LEU A 283 -19.48 1.12 10.13
C LEU A 283 -19.98 0.24 9.00
N VAL A 284 -20.03 -1.06 9.26
CA VAL A 284 -20.20 -2.08 8.23
C VAL A 284 -21.38 -2.96 8.61
N PHE A 285 -22.40 -2.97 7.74
CA PHE A 285 -23.66 -3.69 7.90
C PHE A 285 -23.78 -4.76 6.80
N GLY A 286 -24.13 -5.98 7.18
CA GLY A 286 -24.26 -7.16 6.31
C GLY A 286 -24.10 -8.47 7.10
N SER A 287 -24.53 -9.60 6.52
CA SER A 287 -24.48 -10.92 7.16
C SER A 287 -23.10 -11.58 7.07
N PHE A 288 -22.09 -11.02 7.73
CA PHE A 288 -20.70 -11.53 7.66
C PHE A 288 -20.48 -12.89 8.31
N ASP A 289 -21.27 -13.18 9.34
CA ASP A 289 -21.20 -14.34 10.22
C ASP A 289 -22.51 -15.15 10.17
N LYS A 290 -23.27 -14.99 9.08
CA LYS A 290 -24.61 -15.56 8.88
C LYS A 290 -25.70 -14.99 9.82
N LYS A 291 -25.43 -13.89 10.54
CA LYS A 291 -26.43 -13.20 11.34
C LYS A 291 -26.96 -11.97 10.61
N PRO A 292 -28.28 -11.71 10.63
CA PRO A 292 -28.84 -10.49 10.06
C PRO A 292 -28.38 -9.25 10.85
N SER A 293 -27.96 -8.19 10.14
CA SER A 293 -27.57 -6.92 10.78
C SER A 293 -28.71 -6.14 11.43
N VAL A 294 -29.95 -6.43 11.04
CA VAL A 294 -31.14 -5.81 11.63
C VAL A 294 -32.13 -6.92 11.95
N THR A 295 -32.55 -6.99 13.21
CA THR A 295 -33.65 -7.85 13.62
C THR A 295 -34.74 -7.02 14.28
N PHE A 296 -36.00 -7.37 14.02
CA PHE A 296 -37.14 -6.77 14.70
C PHE A 296 -37.75 -7.79 15.67
N ALA A 297 -38.16 -7.31 16.85
CA ALA A 297 -38.74 -8.13 17.91
C ALA A 297 -40.03 -8.84 17.47
N ASP A 298 -40.80 -8.19 16.58
CA ASP A 298 -42.04 -8.75 16.01
C ASP A 298 -41.81 -9.75 14.86
N LYS A 299 -40.55 -9.93 14.44
CA LYS A 299 -40.12 -10.84 13.37
C LYS A 299 -40.76 -10.56 12.01
N VAL A 300 -41.36 -9.39 11.81
CA VAL A 300 -41.96 -9.00 10.54
C VAL A 300 -40.84 -8.57 9.57
N GLN A 301 -40.78 -9.22 8.41
CA GLN A 301 -39.87 -8.80 7.34
C GLN A 301 -40.32 -7.47 6.74
N ARG A 302 -39.36 -6.58 6.53
CA ARG A 302 -39.58 -5.23 6.02
C ARG A 302 -38.51 -4.91 4.98
N SER A 303 -38.90 -4.10 3.98
CA SER A 303 -37.95 -3.49 3.07
C SER A 303 -37.41 -2.23 3.73
N ILE A 304 -36.16 -2.26 4.18
CA ILE A 304 -35.56 -1.19 4.99
C ILE A 304 -34.38 -0.55 4.27
N TYR A 305 -33.97 0.64 4.67
CA TYR A 305 -32.65 1.20 4.37
C TYR A 305 -32.07 1.84 5.63
N LEU A 306 -30.75 1.93 5.70
CA LEU A 306 -30.04 2.51 6.84
C LEU A 306 -29.64 3.94 6.53
N GLN A 307 -29.71 4.80 7.54
CA GLN A 307 -29.15 6.15 7.50
C GLN A 307 -28.30 6.37 8.75
N ALA A 308 -27.09 6.89 8.59
CA ALA A 308 -26.22 7.20 9.72
C ALA A 308 -26.03 8.72 9.85
N ARG A 309 -25.98 9.22 11.08
CA ARG A 309 -25.86 10.65 11.40
C ARG A 309 -24.89 10.87 12.56
N VAL A 310 -24.00 11.84 12.43
CA VAL A 310 -23.11 12.27 13.52
C VAL A 310 -23.86 13.27 14.39
N LEU A 311 -24.00 12.96 15.67
CA LEU A 311 -24.74 13.80 16.61
C LEU A 311 -23.93 15.05 16.97
N GLY A 312 -24.59 16.20 17.02
CA GLY A 312 -23.97 17.48 17.35
C GLY A 312 -23.21 18.19 16.21
N GLN A 313 -23.27 17.67 14.98
CA GLN A 313 -22.76 18.38 13.78
C GLN A 313 -23.91 18.80 12.85
N PRO A 314 -23.80 19.94 12.13
CA PRO A 314 -24.78 20.33 11.11
C PRO A 314 -24.90 19.26 10.02
N SER A 315 -26.09 19.11 9.43
CA SER A 315 -26.48 18.09 8.44
C SER A 315 -25.58 17.95 7.19
N ALA A 316 -24.57 18.81 7.03
CA ALA A 316 -23.63 18.81 5.91
C ALA A 316 -22.45 17.82 6.05
N SER A 317 -22.20 17.25 7.24
CA SER A 317 -21.20 16.18 7.41
C SER A 317 -21.76 14.88 6.81
N THR A 318 -21.58 14.72 5.50
CA THR A 318 -22.35 13.80 4.68
C THR A 318 -21.94 12.35 4.92
N VAL A 319 -22.82 11.61 5.60
CA VAL A 319 -22.71 10.17 5.77
C VAL A 319 -23.41 9.49 4.60
N HIS A 320 -22.67 9.26 3.53
CA HIS A 320 -23.15 8.43 2.44
C HIS A 320 -22.84 6.97 2.77
N ALA A 321 -23.78 6.06 2.49
CA ALA A 321 -23.46 4.67 2.17
C ALA A 321 -23.02 4.69 0.71
N PRO A 322 -21.73 4.96 0.39
CA PRO A 322 -21.35 5.26 -0.98
C PRO A 322 -21.34 3.98 -1.83
N TYR A 323 -21.42 2.82 -1.17
CA TYR A 323 -21.23 1.52 -1.76
C TYR A 323 -22.23 0.50 -1.20
N CYS A 324 -22.87 -0.22 -2.12
CA CYS A 324 -23.81 -1.30 -1.87
C CYS A 324 -23.39 -2.47 -2.77
N ALA A 325 -23.06 -3.63 -2.18
CA ALA A 325 -22.71 -4.83 -2.91
C ALA A 325 -23.72 -5.95 -2.61
N ASP A 326 -24.26 -6.56 -3.66
CA ASP A 326 -25.17 -7.70 -3.61
C ASP A 326 -24.35 -9.01 -3.58
N LEU A 327 -24.26 -9.62 -2.40
CA LEU A 327 -23.55 -10.85 -2.04
C LEU A 327 -24.56 -11.99 -1.93
N ARG A 328 -24.35 -13.12 -2.62
CA ARG A 328 -25.34 -14.22 -2.65
C ARG A 328 -25.57 -14.91 -1.29
N ALA A 329 -26.82 -15.38 -1.12
CA ALA A 329 -27.38 -16.06 0.05
C ALA A 329 -26.61 -17.27 0.62
N VAL A 330 -26.64 -17.35 1.95
CA VAL A 330 -26.38 -18.54 2.78
C VAL A 330 -27.69 -18.92 3.49
N ASP A 331 -28.05 -20.20 3.46
CA ASP A 331 -29.24 -20.77 4.11
C ASP A 331 -29.20 -20.64 5.65
N VAL A 332 -30.30 -20.16 6.25
CA VAL A 332 -30.42 -19.87 7.69
C VAL A 332 -31.81 -20.26 8.22
N ALA A 333 -31.98 -21.56 8.47
CA ALA A 333 -33.15 -22.11 9.16
C ALA A 333 -33.09 -22.02 10.70
N THR A 334 -32.40 -21.05 11.31
CA THR A 334 -32.34 -20.97 12.79
C THR A 334 -32.24 -19.55 13.34
N PRO A 335 -33.21 -19.09 14.16
CA PRO A 335 -33.09 -17.83 14.90
C PRO A 335 -32.20 -18.02 16.15
N THR A 336 -31.47 -16.98 16.55
CA THR A 336 -30.70 -16.95 17.82
C THR A 336 -31.23 -15.86 18.77
N PRO A 337 -31.17 -16.05 20.10
CA PRO A 337 -31.97 -15.32 21.09
C PRO A 337 -31.15 -14.28 21.90
N HIS A 338 -30.48 -13.33 21.25
CA HIS A 338 -29.54 -12.42 21.92
C HIS A 338 -30.14 -11.10 22.44
N LEU A 339 -31.41 -11.07 22.83
CA LEU A 339 -31.97 -9.89 23.50
C LEU A 339 -31.50 -9.72 24.97
N ASP A 340 -30.77 -10.70 25.53
CA ASP A 340 -30.43 -10.76 26.96
C ASP A 340 -28.99 -10.34 27.33
N ARG A 341 -28.20 -9.79 26.39
CA ARG A 341 -26.82 -9.38 26.70
C ARG A 341 -26.48 -8.01 26.12
N GLU A 342 -26.19 -7.08 27.02
CA GLU A 342 -25.52 -5.80 26.79
C GLU A 342 -26.39 -4.66 26.23
N LEU A 343 -27.36 -4.20 27.03
CA LEU A 343 -28.00 -2.90 26.83
C LEU A 343 -27.20 -1.79 27.54
N LEU A 344 -26.62 -0.91 26.71
CA LEU A 344 -26.08 0.44 26.95
C LEU A 344 -24.87 0.59 27.89
N GLY A 345 -23.76 1.09 27.32
CA GLY A 345 -22.61 1.63 28.04
C GLY A 345 -22.52 3.15 27.86
N ASN A 346 -22.52 3.86 28.99
CA ASN A 346 -22.32 5.31 29.16
C ASN A 346 -21.08 5.84 28.42
N ALA A 347 -21.18 6.95 27.68
CA ALA A 347 -21.28 8.37 28.04
C ALA A 347 -19.92 9.10 27.99
N LEU A 348 -20.03 10.33 27.48
CA LEU A 348 -19.02 11.30 27.08
C LEU A 348 -17.91 11.54 28.14
N PRO A 349 -16.65 11.75 27.73
CA PRO A 349 -15.61 12.22 28.66
C PRO A 349 -15.90 13.67 29.10
N LEU A 350 -16.02 13.89 30.41
CA LEU A 350 -16.08 15.21 31.04
C LEU A 350 -14.98 15.31 32.12
N PRO A 351 -14.36 16.49 32.33
CA PRO A 351 -13.27 16.66 33.26
C PRO A 351 -13.74 16.65 34.72
N THR A 352 -13.00 15.89 35.56
CA THR A 352 -12.87 15.92 37.04
C THR A 352 -14.14 16.00 37.90
N LEU A 353 -14.38 14.93 38.67
CA LEU A 353 -15.54 14.65 39.53
C LEU A 353 -15.76 15.61 40.71
N LEU A 354 -14.71 16.30 41.19
CA LEU A 354 -14.76 17.03 42.46
C LEU A 354 -15.64 18.29 42.43
N SER A 355 -16.07 18.78 41.27
CA SER A 355 -16.91 19.99 41.17
C SER A 355 -18.32 19.77 40.60
N LYS A 356 -18.71 18.54 40.23
CA LYS A 356 -19.97 18.28 39.49
C LYS A 356 -20.88 17.16 40.02
N GLY A 357 -20.46 16.37 41.02
CA GLY A 357 -21.36 15.38 41.66
C GLY A 357 -22.04 14.43 40.66
N LEU A 358 -23.37 14.25 40.77
CA LEU A 358 -24.17 13.42 39.87
C LEU A 358 -24.39 14.02 38.47
N ASP A 359 -23.95 15.25 38.20
CA ASP A 359 -24.13 15.91 36.90
C ASP A 359 -23.29 15.27 35.77
N VAL A 360 -22.35 14.40 36.14
CA VAL A 360 -21.59 13.58 35.17
C VAL A 360 -22.39 12.39 34.66
N VAL A 361 -23.49 12.02 35.32
CA VAL A 361 -24.31 10.85 34.97
C VAL A 361 -25.42 11.30 34.05
N SER A 362 -25.26 11.02 32.75
CA SER A 362 -26.14 11.57 31.73
C SER A 362 -27.62 11.24 31.92
N LEU A 363 -27.93 10.08 32.50
CA LEU A 363 -29.30 9.65 32.79
C LEU A 363 -29.96 10.49 33.89
N LEU A 364 -29.19 11.02 34.83
CA LEU A 364 -29.69 11.76 36.00
C LEU A 364 -29.81 13.27 35.74
N THR A 365 -29.24 13.79 34.65
CA THR A 365 -29.30 15.23 34.34
C THR A 365 -30.72 15.72 34.03
N THR A 366 -31.63 14.81 33.69
CA THR A 366 -33.06 15.07 33.46
C THR A 366 -33.84 15.34 34.75
N LEU A 367 -33.25 15.03 35.92
CA LEU A 367 -33.87 15.28 37.21
C LEU A 367 -33.79 16.77 37.61
N PRO A 368 -34.81 17.28 38.32
CA PRO A 368 -34.74 18.60 38.94
C PRO A 368 -33.51 18.74 39.85
N THR A 369 -32.88 19.92 39.84
CA THR A 369 -31.62 20.17 40.56
C THR A 369 -31.69 19.85 42.04
N HIS A 370 -32.83 20.12 42.69
CA HIS A 370 -33.03 19.80 44.11
C HIS A 370 -33.06 18.29 44.37
N VAL A 371 -33.66 17.49 43.48
CA VAL A 371 -33.67 16.02 43.56
C VAL A 371 -32.24 15.48 43.37
N ARG A 372 -31.48 16.03 42.41
CA ARG A 372 -30.06 15.67 42.22
C ARG A 372 -29.20 16.00 43.43
N HIS A 373 -29.43 17.14 44.08
CA HIS A 373 -28.71 17.49 45.32
C HIS A 373 -29.01 16.51 46.45
N GLU A 374 -30.27 16.09 46.58
CA GLU A 374 -30.67 15.08 47.57
C GLU A 374 -30.03 13.71 47.29
N LEU A 375 -30.02 13.26 46.03
CA LEU A 375 -29.31 12.04 45.62
C LEU A 375 -27.79 12.17 45.83
N THR A 376 -27.22 13.35 45.60
CA THR A 376 -25.78 13.59 45.82
C THR A 376 -25.43 13.47 47.31
N ALA A 377 -26.32 13.90 48.21
CA ALA A 377 -26.15 13.73 49.66
C ALA A 377 -26.22 12.27 50.11
N LYS A 378 -26.74 11.35 49.27
CA LYS A 378 -26.79 9.90 49.50
C LYS A 378 -25.58 9.15 48.97
N LEU A 379 -24.62 9.83 48.33
CA LEU A 379 -23.40 9.20 47.85
C LEU A 379 -22.49 8.80 49.01
N GLU A 380 -22.04 7.55 48.96
CA GLU A 380 -21.09 7.00 49.92
C GLU A 380 -19.71 6.85 49.28
N ARG A 381 -18.66 7.40 49.91
CA ARG A 381 -17.27 7.22 49.46
C ARG A 381 -16.70 5.91 50.01
N VAL A 382 -16.14 5.09 49.13
CA VAL A 382 -15.60 3.76 49.44
C VAL A 382 -14.24 3.57 48.76
N THR A 383 -13.33 2.86 49.43
CA THR A 383 -11.98 2.56 48.92
C THR A 383 -11.78 1.05 48.80
N PHE A 384 -11.09 0.63 47.74
CA PHE A 384 -10.77 -0.75 47.43
C PHE A 384 -9.25 -0.91 47.21
N ALA A 385 -8.70 -2.01 47.70
CA ALA A 385 -7.31 -2.39 47.46
C ALA A 385 -7.14 -3.04 46.08
N ASP A 386 -5.90 -3.15 45.61
CA ASP A 386 -5.59 -3.79 44.32
C ASP A 386 -6.17 -5.20 44.24
N THR A 387 -6.71 -5.56 43.07
CA THR A 387 -7.40 -6.82 42.76
C THR A 387 -8.67 -7.11 43.57
N GLN A 388 -9.10 -6.20 44.45
CA GLN A 388 -10.31 -6.41 45.24
C GLN A 388 -11.56 -6.31 44.36
N PRO A 389 -12.51 -7.25 44.44
CA PRO A 389 -13.76 -7.17 43.72
C PRO A 389 -14.62 -6.02 44.26
N ILE A 390 -15.01 -5.14 43.36
CA ILE A 390 -15.91 -4.00 43.60
C ILE A 390 -17.36 -4.44 43.35
N LEU A 391 -17.60 -5.11 42.22
CA LEU A 391 -18.87 -5.75 41.87
C LEU A 391 -18.60 -7.20 41.47
N SER A 392 -19.46 -8.13 41.88
CA SER A 392 -19.38 -9.54 41.49
C SER A 392 -20.68 -9.98 40.81
N ILE A 393 -20.55 -10.79 39.76
CA ILE A 393 -21.69 -11.38 39.06
C ILE A 393 -22.46 -12.28 40.04
N GLY A 394 -23.79 -12.12 40.10
CA GLY A 394 -24.67 -12.88 40.99
C GLY A 394 -24.72 -12.39 42.44
N GLN A 395 -24.02 -11.32 42.80
CA GLN A 395 -24.22 -10.64 44.08
C GLN A 395 -25.27 -9.54 43.94
N ASP A 396 -26.21 -9.50 44.89
CA ASP A 396 -27.32 -8.56 44.93
C ASP A 396 -26.81 -7.17 45.36
N ARG A 397 -26.35 -6.38 44.39
CA ARG A 397 -25.80 -5.03 44.60
C ARG A 397 -26.19 -4.09 43.47
N HIS A 398 -27.37 -3.49 43.59
CA HIS A 398 -27.85 -2.45 42.68
C HIS A 398 -27.36 -1.07 43.12
N HIS A 399 -26.13 -0.67 42.78
CA HIS A 399 -25.64 0.69 43.04
C HIS A 399 -24.93 1.31 41.84
N LEU A 400 -25.16 2.60 41.60
CA LEU A 400 -24.36 3.39 40.66
C LEU A 400 -23.00 3.67 41.29
N ILE A 401 -21.92 3.54 40.53
CA ILE A 401 -20.53 3.80 40.95
C ILE A 401 -19.98 4.95 40.12
N LEU A 402 -19.33 5.92 40.78
CA LEU A 402 -18.52 6.96 40.16
C LEU A 402 -17.07 6.84 40.64
N ILE A 403 -16.11 6.85 39.73
CA ILE A 403 -14.70 6.60 40.05
C ILE A 403 -14.02 7.92 40.38
N ASP A 404 -13.68 8.12 41.65
CA ASP A 404 -13.06 9.35 42.16
C ASP A 404 -11.54 9.35 41.94
N ALA A 405 -10.88 8.23 42.26
CA ALA A 405 -9.45 8.04 42.06
C ALA A 405 -9.11 6.56 41.80
N GLY A 406 -8.04 6.29 41.04
CA GLY A 406 -7.61 4.93 40.68
C GLY A 406 -8.29 4.38 39.42
N VAL A 407 -8.03 3.11 39.11
CA VAL A 407 -8.50 2.42 37.90
C VAL A 407 -9.26 1.15 38.28
N VAL A 408 -10.40 0.90 37.64
CA VAL A 408 -11.15 -0.35 37.79
C VAL A 408 -11.17 -1.11 36.47
N ALA A 409 -11.06 -2.44 36.54
CA ALA A 409 -11.21 -3.35 35.42
C ALA A 409 -12.63 -3.93 35.43
N VAL A 410 -13.37 -3.77 34.33
CA VAL A 410 -14.67 -4.43 34.12
C VAL A 410 -14.42 -5.75 33.39
N GLN A 411 -14.85 -6.84 33.99
CA GLN A 411 -14.51 -8.20 33.59
C GLN A 411 -15.77 -9.02 33.31
N GLY A 412 -15.68 -9.92 32.32
CA GLY A 412 -16.76 -10.84 31.98
C GLY A 412 -16.95 -11.99 32.98
N PRO A 413 -17.87 -12.92 32.71
CA PRO A 413 -18.00 -14.16 33.47
C PRO A 413 -16.68 -14.95 33.45
N THR A 414 -16.34 -15.57 34.57
CA THR A 414 -15.14 -16.43 34.66
C THR A 414 -15.34 -17.69 33.81
N THR A 415 -14.36 -17.98 32.94
CA THR A 415 -14.32 -19.22 32.14
C THR A 415 -13.19 -20.12 32.62
N THR A 416 -13.08 -21.33 32.06
CA THR A 416 -11.97 -22.26 32.34
C THR A 416 -10.59 -21.73 31.92
N GLN A 417 -10.52 -20.62 31.17
CA GLN A 417 -9.27 -19.95 30.79
C GLN A 417 -9.03 -18.62 31.54
N GLY A 418 -9.83 -18.34 32.57
CA GLY A 418 -9.78 -17.10 33.34
C GLY A 418 -10.87 -16.10 32.96
N THR A 419 -10.67 -14.85 33.40
CA THR A 419 -11.66 -13.76 33.29
C THR A 419 -11.12 -12.68 32.35
N ALA A 420 -11.81 -12.45 31.23
CA ALA A 420 -11.43 -11.40 30.28
C ALA A 420 -11.80 -10.01 30.83
N THR A 421 -10.86 -9.07 30.80
CA THR A 421 -11.14 -7.66 31.09
C THR A 421 -11.68 -7.01 29.82
N PHE A 422 -12.93 -6.55 29.87
CA PHE A 422 -13.58 -5.86 28.76
C PHE A 422 -13.05 -4.45 28.58
N PHE A 423 -12.87 -3.70 29.67
CA PHE A 423 -12.33 -2.34 29.65
C PHE A 423 -11.87 -1.91 31.05
N GLU A 424 -11.02 -0.89 31.09
CA GLU A 424 -10.60 -0.22 32.32
C GLU A 424 -11.22 1.18 32.38
N LEU A 425 -11.70 1.56 33.56
CA LEU A 425 -12.28 2.88 33.80
C LEU A 425 -11.44 3.62 34.84
N GLY A 426 -11.09 4.87 34.54
CA GLY A 426 -10.33 5.76 35.41
C GLY A 426 -11.19 6.84 36.07
N PRO A 427 -10.55 7.81 36.75
CA PRO A 427 -11.24 8.89 37.42
C PRO A 427 -12.17 9.68 36.48
N GLY A 428 -13.40 9.95 36.91
CA GLY A 428 -14.41 10.65 36.11
C GLY A 428 -15.43 9.73 35.43
N ALA A 429 -15.13 8.44 35.28
CA ALA A 429 -16.07 7.47 34.71
C ALA A 429 -17.08 6.97 35.76
N TYR A 430 -18.19 6.40 35.28
CA TYR A 430 -19.22 5.81 36.14
C TYR A 430 -19.81 4.54 35.51
N LEU A 431 -20.49 3.71 36.32
CA LEU A 431 -21.20 2.51 35.87
C LEU A 431 -22.39 2.17 36.76
N GLY A 432 -23.43 1.56 36.19
CA GLY A 432 -24.53 0.96 36.95
C GLY A 432 -25.80 1.78 37.11
N GLU A 433 -25.91 2.87 36.38
CA GLU A 433 -27.11 3.68 36.16
C GLU A 433 -28.32 2.86 35.69
N LEU A 434 -28.13 1.88 34.80
CA LEU A 434 -29.24 1.03 34.39
C LEU A 434 -29.68 0.11 35.50
N ALA A 435 -28.76 -0.57 36.18
CA ALA A 435 -29.12 -1.40 37.33
C ALA A 435 -29.71 -0.56 38.49
N LEU A 436 -29.34 0.72 38.60
CA LEU A 436 -29.94 1.67 39.52
C LEU A 436 -31.42 1.93 39.17
N VAL A 437 -31.73 2.12 37.88
CA VAL A 437 -33.08 2.44 37.40
C VAL A 437 -33.96 1.20 37.22
N SER A 438 -33.50 0.20 36.46
CA SER A 438 -34.27 -0.99 36.09
C SER A 438 -34.27 -2.08 37.17
N GLY A 439 -33.32 -2.07 38.10
CA GLY A 439 -33.12 -3.18 39.04
C GLY A 439 -32.57 -4.45 38.37
N ALA A 440 -32.08 -4.37 37.12
CA ALA A 440 -31.50 -5.52 36.45
C ALA A 440 -30.25 -6.04 37.19
N ASN A 441 -30.06 -7.35 37.13
CA ASN A 441 -28.86 -8.02 37.65
C ASN A 441 -27.61 -7.62 36.85
N ARG A 442 -26.46 -7.63 37.52
CA ARG A 442 -25.17 -7.30 36.90
C ARG A 442 -24.70 -8.43 36.00
N SER A 443 -24.31 -8.07 34.78
CA SER A 443 -23.77 -8.99 33.76
C SER A 443 -22.24 -9.05 33.75
N ALA A 444 -21.56 -8.15 34.45
CA ALA A 444 -20.11 -8.04 34.51
C ALA A 444 -19.61 -7.86 35.95
N GLN A 445 -18.41 -8.39 36.21
CA GLN A 445 -17.64 -8.18 37.43
C GLN A 445 -16.85 -6.88 37.30
N VAL A 446 -16.57 -6.20 38.41
CA VAL A 446 -15.68 -5.03 38.43
C VAL A 446 -14.65 -5.24 39.53
N VAL A 447 -13.38 -5.05 39.20
CA VAL A 447 -12.24 -5.31 40.09
C VAL A 447 -11.34 -4.09 40.14
N ALA A 448 -10.84 -3.74 41.31
CA ALA A 448 -9.87 -2.66 41.45
C ALA A 448 -8.52 -3.02 40.82
N LYS A 449 -7.87 -2.06 40.14
CA LYS A 449 -6.51 -2.17 39.61
C LYS A 449 -5.65 -1.09 40.26
N GLY A 450 -4.92 -1.49 41.28
CA GLY A 450 -4.32 -0.60 42.27
C GLY A 450 -5.34 -0.12 43.31
N ALA A 451 -4.95 0.86 44.13
CA ALA A 451 -5.85 1.48 45.09
C ALA A 451 -6.90 2.34 44.35
N VAL A 452 -8.18 2.08 44.60
CA VAL A 452 -9.31 2.77 43.99
C VAL A 452 -10.17 3.44 45.04
N THR A 453 -10.55 4.69 44.82
CA THR A 453 -11.59 5.37 45.59
C THR A 453 -12.75 5.70 44.67
N LEU A 454 -13.96 5.40 45.11
CA LEU A 454 -15.19 5.61 44.35
C LEU A 454 -16.31 6.16 45.23
N LEU A 455 -17.30 6.77 44.60
CA LEU A 455 -18.58 7.14 45.21
C LEU A 455 -19.64 6.13 44.73
N ARG A 456 -20.49 5.64 45.65
CA ARG A 456 -21.61 4.75 45.29
C ARG A 456 -22.94 5.33 45.74
N LEU A 457 -23.96 5.20 44.89
CA LEU A 457 -25.36 5.51 45.19
C LEU A 457 -26.16 4.20 45.17
N HIS A 458 -26.75 3.82 46.31
CA HIS A 458 -27.57 2.62 46.40
C HIS A 458 -28.92 2.82 45.73
N ARG A 459 -29.44 1.75 45.11
CA ARG A 459 -30.76 1.76 44.47
C ARG A 459 -31.88 2.04 45.46
N ASP A 460 -31.79 1.56 46.69
CA ASP A 460 -32.85 1.79 47.68
C ASP A 460 -32.93 3.26 48.07
N ASP A 461 -31.79 3.92 48.25
CA ASP A 461 -31.72 5.37 48.47
C ASP A 461 -32.24 6.14 47.25
N PHE A 462 -31.84 5.72 46.05
CA PHE A 462 -32.35 6.31 44.81
C PHE A 462 -33.87 6.15 44.69
N ALA A 463 -34.40 4.94 44.88
CA ALA A 463 -35.82 4.63 44.78
C ALA A 463 -36.63 5.39 45.85
N ALA A 464 -36.11 5.52 47.07
CA ALA A 464 -36.74 6.29 48.14
C ALA A 464 -36.84 7.78 47.78
N VAL A 465 -35.77 8.37 47.25
CA VAL A 465 -35.77 9.78 46.81
C VAL A 465 -36.71 9.97 45.61
N MET A 466 -36.68 9.08 44.63
CA MET A 466 -37.61 9.14 43.48
C MET A 466 -39.07 9.06 43.94
N ALA A 467 -39.40 8.13 44.83
CA ALA A 467 -40.75 7.98 45.39
C ALA A 467 -41.19 9.21 46.21
N ALA A 468 -40.29 9.79 47.01
CA ALA A 468 -40.58 10.99 47.80
C ALA A 468 -40.95 12.21 46.94
N HIS A 469 -40.41 12.28 45.72
CA HIS A 469 -40.70 13.34 44.74
C HIS A 469 -41.77 12.94 43.71
N GLY A 470 -42.42 11.78 43.87
CA GLY A 470 -43.45 11.30 42.94
C GLY A 470 -42.94 10.99 41.53
N LEU A 471 -41.65 10.65 41.38
CA LEU A 471 -41.01 10.36 40.10
C LEU A 471 -40.90 8.86 39.87
N ASP A 472 -41.21 8.41 38.66
CA ASP A 472 -40.96 7.03 38.25
C ASP A 472 -39.51 6.88 37.74
N ALA A 473 -38.75 5.95 38.31
CA ALA A 473 -37.38 5.66 37.90
C ALA A 473 -37.30 5.29 36.41
N MET A 474 -38.23 4.46 35.91
CA MET A 474 -38.21 4.00 34.52
C MET A 474 -38.49 5.13 33.52
N SER A 475 -39.24 6.15 33.94
CA SER A 475 -39.51 7.35 33.13
C SER A 475 -38.24 8.17 32.83
N LEU A 476 -37.16 8.02 33.62
CA LEU A 476 -35.88 8.66 33.34
C LEU A 476 -35.23 8.17 32.05
N LEU A 477 -35.47 6.91 31.66
CA LEU A 477 -34.98 6.38 30.40
C LEU A 477 -35.65 7.09 29.21
N ALA A 478 -36.96 7.29 29.29
CA ALA A 478 -37.72 8.03 28.29
C ALA A 478 -37.30 9.51 28.26
N ALA A 479 -37.20 10.18 29.42
CA ALA A 479 -36.81 11.58 29.51
C ALA A 479 -35.36 11.83 29.05
N HIS A 480 -34.43 10.92 29.37
CA HIS A 480 -33.06 11.00 28.88
C HIS A 480 -33.02 10.79 27.36
N ALA A 481 -33.83 9.85 26.85
CA ALA A 481 -33.94 9.64 25.42
C ALA A 481 -34.62 10.83 24.71
N ASP A 482 -35.56 11.53 25.35
CA ASP A 482 -36.12 12.82 24.88
C ASP A 482 -35.07 13.94 24.86
N VAL A 483 -34.18 14.01 25.85
CA VAL A 483 -33.05 14.97 25.86
C VAL A 483 -32.05 14.65 24.75
N VAL A 484 -31.76 13.36 24.53
CA VAL A 484 -30.96 12.92 23.39
C VAL A 484 -31.67 13.29 22.09
N ALA A 485 -32.97 13.00 21.96
CA ALA A 485 -33.81 13.25 20.78
C ALA A 485 -34.01 14.73 20.46
N SER A 486 -34.17 15.59 21.45
CA SER A 486 -34.28 17.05 21.29
C SER A 486 -32.94 17.70 20.93
N GLY A 487 -31.82 17.02 21.22
CA GLY A 487 -30.49 17.36 20.72
C GLY A 487 -30.16 16.74 19.34
N LEU A 488 -31.01 15.84 18.82
CA LEU A 488 -30.83 15.30 17.46
C LEU A 488 -31.29 16.35 16.45
N PRO A 489 -30.45 16.73 15.47
CA PRO A 489 -30.90 17.58 14.38
C PRO A 489 -32.05 16.89 13.63
N LEU A 490 -33.11 17.66 13.32
CA LEU A 490 -34.22 17.24 12.45
C LEU A 490 -33.68 16.74 11.10
N LEU A 491 -34.32 15.70 10.55
CA LEU A 491 -34.06 15.18 9.22
C LEU A 491 -34.31 16.29 8.18
N THR A 492 -33.25 16.89 7.64
CA THR A 492 -33.36 17.89 6.57
C THR A 492 -32.97 17.34 5.20
N THR A 493 -32.46 16.11 5.12
CA THR A 493 -31.99 15.53 3.85
C THR A 493 -32.41 14.07 3.72
N THR A 494 -33.34 13.81 2.80
CA THR A 494 -33.63 12.48 2.28
C THR A 494 -32.53 12.10 1.29
N PRO A 495 -31.90 10.90 1.39
CA PRO A 495 -30.92 10.48 0.40
C PRO A 495 -31.56 10.42 -1.00
N SER A 496 -30.85 10.91 -2.02
CA SER A 496 -31.33 10.97 -3.41
C SER A 496 -31.55 9.59 -4.03
N ARG A 497 -30.99 8.53 -3.44
CA ARG A 497 -31.13 7.13 -3.89
C ARG A 497 -31.45 6.23 -2.70
N LYS A 498 -32.68 5.70 -2.66
CA LYS A 498 -33.12 4.70 -1.69
C LYS A 498 -32.80 3.32 -2.25
N THR A 499 -31.66 2.76 -1.88
CA THR A 499 -31.34 1.36 -2.21
C THR A 499 -31.84 0.49 -1.06
N PRO A 500 -32.87 -0.36 -1.28
CA PRO A 500 -33.36 -1.24 -0.23
C PRO A 500 -32.22 -2.11 0.30
N PHE A 501 -32.01 -2.09 1.61
CA PHE A 501 -31.29 -3.11 2.35
C PHE A 501 -32.19 -4.33 2.44
N VAL A 502 -32.18 -5.14 1.39
CA VAL A 502 -32.88 -6.42 1.36
C VAL A 502 -32.02 -7.39 2.17
N ALA A 503 -32.52 -7.79 3.35
CA ALA A 503 -31.75 -8.54 4.33
C ALA A 503 -31.13 -9.84 3.76
N GLN A 504 -30.00 -10.23 4.36
CA GLN A 504 -29.09 -11.36 4.11
C GLN A 504 -27.96 -11.10 3.11
N ASP A 505 -28.23 -10.35 2.05
CA ASP A 505 -27.36 -10.41 0.85
C ASP A 505 -26.67 -9.08 0.54
N THR A 506 -26.99 -7.98 1.24
CA THR A 506 -26.43 -6.67 0.91
C THR A 506 -25.41 -6.19 1.93
N LEU A 507 -24.21 -5.82 1.46
CA LEU A 507 -23.20 -5.13 2.25
C LEU A 507 -23.36 -3.60 2.11
N GLN A 508 -23.55 -2.91 3.23
CA GLN A 508 -23.52 -1.44 3.33
C GLN A 508 -22.39 -0.97 4.23
N VAL A 509 -21.64 0.04 3.76
CA VAL A 509 -20.52 0.63 4.48
C VAL A 509 -20.73 2.13 4.61
N PHE A 510 -20.77 2.62 5.86
CA PHE A 510 -20.73 4.04 6.16
C PHE A 510 -19.32 4.44 6.54
N ARG A 511 -18.84 5.54 5.96
CA ARG A 511 -17.51 6.07 6.21
C ARG A 511 -17.63 7.43 6.86
N LEU A 512 -16.99 7.59 8.01
CA LEU A 512 -17.11 8.74 8.89
C LEU A 512 -15.71 9.30 9.14
N GLY A 513 -15.34 10.36 8.42
CA GLY A 513 -14.09 11.09 8.64
C GLY A 513 -14.27 12.23 9.64
N HIS A 514 -13.17 12.66 10.28
CA HIS A 514 -13.13 13.87 11.11
C HIS A 514 -14.08 13.85 12.33
N LEU A 515 -14.33 12.66 12.90
CA LEU A 515 -15.13 12.52 14.11
C LEU A 515 -14.36 13.02 15.35
N PRO A 516 -14.93 13.94 16.15
CA PRO A 516 -14.45 14.20 17.50
C PRO A 516 -14.39 12.92 18.33
N ALA A 517 -13.43 12.80 19.24
CA ALA A 517 -13.28 11.63 20.12
C ALA A 517 -14.52 11.34 21.00
N SER A 518 -15.37 12.35 21.21
CA SER A 518 -16.62 12.26 21.96
C SER A 518 -17.88 12.17 21.08
N ALA A 519 -17.73 12.04 19.76
CA ALA A 519 -18.87 12.04 18.85
C ALA A 519 -19.68 10.75 18.98
N SER A 520 -21.01 10.90 18.93
CA SER A 520 -21.95 9.79 18.85
C SER A 520 -22.51 9.69 17.44
N VAL A 521 -22.87 8.49 17.01
CA VAL A 521 -23.44 8.20 15.70
C VAL A 521 -24.81 7.56 15.89
N ALA A 522 -25.86 8.19 15.38
CA ALA A 522 -27.17 7.56 15.29
C ALA A 522 -27.31 6.80 13.97
N ILE A 523 -27.91 5.62 14.03
CA ILE A 523 -28.26 4.77 12.89
C ILE A 523 -29.77 4.63 12.86
N ASP A 524 -30.41 5.27 11.89
CA ASP A 524 -31.84 5.19 11.66
C ASP A 524 -32.13 4.00 10.71
N VAL A 525 -33.06 3.13 11.10
CA VAL A 525 -33.62 2.08 10.24
C VAL A 525 -34.93 2.60 9.67
N VAL A 526 -34.98 2.79 8.36
CA VAL A 526 -36.09 3.46 7.68
C VAL A 526 -36.81 2.50 6.75
N ASP A 527 -38.13 2.53 6.76
CA ASP A 527 -38.94 1.76 5.83
C ASP A 527 -38.86 2.37 4.42
N VAL A 528 -38.53 1.56 3.42
CA VAL A 528 -38.37 2.03 2.03
C VAL A 528 -39.67 2.56 1.44
N THR A 529 -40.81 1.98 1.83
CA THR A 529 -42.12 2.25 1.22
C THR A 529 -42.77 3.51 1.79
N THR A 530 -42.68 3.68 3.11
CA THR A 530 -43.33 4.77 3.84
C THR A 530 -42.40 5.93 4.16
N ASP A 531 -41.08 5.72 4.03
CA ASP A 531 -40.03 6.67 4.45
C ASP A 531 -40.07 7.02 5.95
N SER A 532 -40.73 6.18 6.74
CA SER A 532 -40.84 6.36 8.19
C SER A 532 -39.70 5.64 8.93
N VAL A 533 -39.18 6.28 9.98
CA VAL A 533 -38.17 5.68 10.86
C VAL A 533 -38.84 4.58 11.68
N LEU A 534 -38.42 3.33 11.47
CA LEU A 534 -38.90 2.16 12.20
C LEU A 534 -38.22 2.01 13.56
N GLY A 535 -36.97 2.46 13.66
CA GLY A 535 -36.23 2.50 14.91
C GLY A 535 -34.86 3.16 14.73
N THR A 536 -34.28 3.65 15.82
CA THR A 536 -32.96 4.29 15.85
C THR A 536 -32.05 3.58 16.84
N SER A 537 -30.81 3.33 16.44
CA SER A 537 -29.74 2.91 17.35
C SER A 537 -28.73 4.03 17.55
N VAL A 538 -28.20 4.22 18.75
CA VAL A 538 -27.18 5.25 19.03
C VAL A 538 -25.89 4.56 19.45
N LEU A 539 -24.84 4.82 18.69
CA LEU A 539 -23.49 4.34 18.93
C LEU A 539 -22.67 5.47 19.58
N VAL A 540 -22.00 5.17 20.68
CA VAL A 540 -21.10 6.12 21.36
C VAL A 540 -19.66 5.64 21.26
N ALA A 541 -18.70 6.58 21.25
CA ALA A 541 -17.28 6.26 21.10
C ALA A 541 -16.75 5.25 22.12
N SER A 542 -17.30 5.23 23.34
CA SER A 542 -16.91 4.27 24.39
C SER A 542 -17.25 2.81 24.07
N GLN A 543 -18.18 2.55 23.14
CA GLN A 543 -18.51 1.19 22.67
C GLN A 543 -17.50 0.66 21.63
N LEU A 544 -16.63 1.52 21.09
CA LEU A 544 -15.63 1.18 20.09
C LEU A 544 -14.29 0.85 20.78
N HIS A 545 -14.27 -0.24 21.54
CA HIS A 545 -13.17 -0.61 22.46
C HIS A 545 -11.80 -0.81 21.80
N ARG A 546 -11.76 -1.10 20.49
CA ARG A 546 -10.50 -1.29 19.72
C ARG A 546 -10.55 -0.53 18.40
N THR A 547 -9.53 -0.70 17.57
CA THR A 547 -9.56 -0.17 16.20
C THR A 547 -10.41 -1.01 15.25
N ASN A 548 -10.93 -2.16 15.67
CA ASN A 548 -11.90 -2.94 14.90
C ASN A 548 -12.71 -3.87 15.83
N GLY A 549 -13.92 -4.23 15.43
CA GLY A 549 -14.74 -5.17 16.21
C GLY A 549 -16.14 -5.37 15.65
N ALA A 550 -16.94 -6.17 16.35
CA ALA A 550 -18.38 -6.26 16.16
C ALA A 550 -19.09 -5.59 17.35
N LEU A 551 -20.24 -4.98 17.08
CA LEU A 551 -21.06 -4.27 18.06
C LEU A 551 -22.52 -4.65 17.82
N SER A 552 -23.22 -4.98 18.90
CA SER A 552 -24.68 -5.05 18.92
C SER A 552 -25.22 -3.86 19.71
N ALA A 553 -26.33 -3.29 19.25
CA ALA A 553 -27.01 -2.19 19.90
C ALA A 553 -28.53 -2.30 19.71
N PRO A 554 -29.35 -1.85 20.69
CA PRO A 554 -30.80 -1.88 20.55
C PRO A 554 -31.29 -0.95 19.44
N LEU A 555 -32.40 -1.33 18.81
CA LEU A 555 -33.22 -0.45 17.99
C LEU A 555 -34.36 0.10 18.83
N LEU A 556 -34.41 1.41 18.99
CA LEU A 556 -35.41 2.11 19.79
C LEU A 556 -36.49 2.72 18.88
N SER A 557 -37.76 2.53 19.22
CA SER A 557 -38.88 3.23 18.57
C SER A 557 -38.84 4.74 18.88
N PRO A 558 -39.65 5.56 18.20
CA PRO A 558 -39.86 6.97 18.59
C PRO A 558 -40.39 7.15 20.02
N SER A 559 -40.99 6.11 20.60
CA SER A 559 -41.44 6.08 22.01
C SER A 559 -40.40 5.44 22.94
N PHE A 560 -39.18 5.21 22.46
CA PHE A 560 -38.04 4.63 23.17
C PHE A 560 -38.21 3.20 23.68
N SER A 561 -39.16 2.46 23.13
CA SER A 561 -39.29 1.02 23.36
C SER A 561 -38.28 0.28 22.48
N VAL A 562 -37.67 -0.79 23.00
CA VAL A 562 -36.83 -1.67 22.17
C VAL A 562 -37.72 -2.42 21.18
N VAL A 563 -37.52 -2.16 19.88
CA VAL A 563 -38.26 -2.79 18.78
C VAL A 563 -37.43 -3.81 18.01
N GLY A 564 -36.14 -3.92 18.33
CA GLY A 564 -35.22 -4.79 17.62
C GLY A 564 -33.77 -4.63 18.06
N GLU A 565 -32.87 -5.21 17.27
CA GLU A 565 -31.43 -5.21 17.49
C GLU A 565 -30.71 -4.86 16.17
N LEU A 566 -29.66 -4.05 16.29
CA LEU A 566 -28.74 -3.68 15.23
C LEU A 566 -27.38 -4.33 15.50
N LEU A 567 -26.93 -5.19 14.58
CA LEU A 567 -25.61 -5.81 14.60
C LEU A 567 -24.74 -5.22 13.47
N LEU A 568 -23.57 -4.72 13.83
CA LEU A 568 -22.63 -4.12 12.89
C LEU A 568 -21.18 -4.49 13.20
N ARG A 569 -20.30 -4.36 12.21
CA ARG A 569 -18.86 -4.34 12.41
C ARG A 569 -18.32 -2.93 12.27
N TYR A 570 -17.25 -2.63 12.98
CA TYR A 570 -16.59 -1.33 12.88
C TYR A 570 -15.09 -1.48 12.63
N LEU A 571 -14.52 -0.50 11.93
CA LEU A 571 -13.09 -0.39 11.65
C LEU A 571 -12.67 1.08 11.76
N HIS A 572 -11.69 1.36 12.60
CA HIS A 572 -11.08 2.67 12.81
C HIS A 572 -9.72 2.70 12.11
N LEU A 573 -9.65 3.45 11.02
CA LEU A 573 -8.48 3.58 10.17
C LEU A 573 -7.68 4.81 10.58
N LYS A 574 -6.39 4.61 10.88
CA LYS A 574 -5.43 5.69 11.13
C LYS A 574 -4.55 5.88 9.89
N PRO A 575 -4.22 7.11 9.47
CA PRO A 575 -3.33 7.34 8.34
C PRO A 575 -1.95 6.77 8.61
N PHE A 576 -1.29 6.26 7.57
CA PHE A 576 0.12 5.84 7.64
C PHE A 576 1.03 6.99 7.21
N VAL A 577 1.94 7.39 8.09
CA VAL A 577 2.83 8.53 7.88
C VAL A 577 4.23 8.04 7.52
N HIS A 578 4.65 8.32 6.29
CA HIS A 578 6.02 8.07 5.84
C HIS A 578 6.40 9.07 4.75
N LYS A 579 7.66 9.52 4.72
CA LYS A 579 8.15 10.55 3.78
C LYS A 579 7.94 10.20 2.30
N ASP A 580 7.97 8.90 1.98
CA ASP A 580 7.82 8.38 0.63
C ASP A 580 6.37 7.95 0.30
N ASN A 581 5.43 8.06 1.25
CA ASN A 581 4.01 7.77 1.04
C ASN A 581 3.28 9.01 0.53
N THR A 582 3.61 9.43 -0.69
CA THR A 582 3.07 10.65 -1.30
C THR A 582 2.39 10.35 -2.63
N LEU A 583 1.58 11.28 -3.13
CA LEU A 583 0.98 11.18 -4.47
C LEU A 583 2.02 11.01 -5.59
N ALA A 584 3.23 11.57 -5.41
CA ALA A 584 4.34 11.38 -6.36
C ALA A 584 4.78 9.90 -6.49
N SER A 585 4.48 9.06 -5.49
CA SER A 585 4.79 7.64 -5.48
C SER A 585 3.67 6.74 -6.01
N ALA A 586 2.48 7.28 -6.27
CA ALA A 586 1.26 6.52 -6.56
C ALA A 586 1.26 5.80 -7.92
N PHE A 587 2.08 6.23 -8.89
CA PHE A 587 2.01 5.71 -10.27
C PHE A 587 3.14 4.76 -10.62
N ARG A 588 2.93 3.47 -10.30
CA ARG A 588 3.78 2.36 -10.76
C ARG A 588 3.01 1.04 -10.88
N THR A 589 1.90 0.98 -11.60
CA THR A 589 1.16 -0.29 -11.78
C THR A 589 1.13 -0.79 -13.22
N GLN A 590 1.73 -0.05 -14.17
CA GLN A 590 1.74 -0.43 -15.58
C GLN A 590 2.33 -1.83 -15.83
N TRP A 591 3.27 -2.28 -14.99
CA TRP A 591 3.86 -3.62 -15.06
C TRP A 591 2.89 -4.76 -14.68
N LEU A 592 1.74 -4.46 -14.09
CA LEU A 592 0.67 -5.45 -13.90
C LEU A 592 -0.01 -5.81 -15.24
N HIS A 593 0.14 -4.97 -16.26
CA HIS A 593 -0.37 -5.23 -17.60
C HIS A 593 0.74 -5.91 -18.42
N GLY A 594 0.51 -7.15 -18.83
CA GLY A 594 1.50 -7.94 -19.54
C GLY A 594 1.15 -9.43 -19.62
N PRO A 595 2.10 -10.27 -20.07
CA PRO A 595 1.92 -11.71 -20.06
C PRO A 595 1.73 -12.24 -18.64
N ALA A 596 1.11 -13.41 -18.54
CA ALA A 596 0.84 -14.04 -17.25
C ALA A 596 2.15 -14.38 -16.49
N LEU A 597 2.20 -13.98 -15.23
CA LEU A 597 3.40 -14.07 -14.38
C LEU A 597 3.55 -15.46 -13.74
N ASP A 598 4.78 -15.97 -13.72
CA ASP A 598 5.15 -17.18 -12.98
C ASP A 598 5.70 -16.81 -11.61
N MET A 599 5.01 -17.23 -10.54
CA MET A 599 5.40 -16.87 -9.19
C MET A 599 5.77 -18.09 -8.37
N GLY A 600 6.85 -17.98 -7.62
CA GLY A 600 7.29 -19.00 -6.69
C GLY A 600 6.55 -18.89 -5.35
N HIS A 601 5.74 -19.89 -4.99
CA HIS A 601 5.06 -19.99 -3.70
C HIS A 601 6.09 -20.19 -2.58
N ARG A 602 6.14 -19.29 -1.59
CA ARG A 602 7.16 -19.28 -0.52
C ARG A 602 8.60 -19.43 -1.04
N GLY A 603 8.85 -18.91 -2.25
CA GLY A 603 10.05 -19.13 -3.05
C GLY A 603 9.94 -20.35 -3.97
N LEU A 604 10.69 -21.42 -3.72
CA LEU A 604 10.72 -22.63 -4.58
C LEU A 604 9.60 -23.63 -4.29
N GLY A 605 8.59 -23.26 -3.49
CA GLY A 605 7.49 -24.13 -3.10
C GLY A 605 7.66 -24.84 -1.76
N ARG A 606 6.61 -25.55 -1.38
CA ARG A 606 6.52 -26.27 -0.10
C ARG A 606 7.64 -27.31 0.05
N SER A 607 8.20 -27.38 1.25
CA SER A 607 9.29 -28.31 1.61
C SER A 607 8.82 -29.58 2.31
N TYR A 608 7.62 -29.55 2.91
CA TYR A 608 7.15 -30.59 3.84
C TYR A 608 6.14 -31.56 3.25
N TYR A 609 5.30 -31.08 2.32
CA TYR A 609 4.24 -31.87 1.73
C TYR A 609 3.90 -31.33 0.34
N GLN A 610 3.56 -32.24 -0.57
CA GLN A 610 2.89 -31.89 -1.82
C GLN A 610 1.66 -32.75 -2.06
N ALA A 611 0.65 -32.12 -2.68
CA ALA A 611 -0.52 -32.81 -3.17
C ALA A 611 -0.26 -33.34 -4.58
N LEU A 612 -1.09 -34.29 -5.04
CA LEU A 612 -1.11 -34.79 -6.43
C LEU A 612 0.19 -35.47 -6.90
N GLY A 613 1.04 -35.94 -5.98
CA GLY A 613 2.23 -36.74 -6.32
C GLY A 613 3.45 -35.96 -6.80
N TYR A 614 3.43 -34.61 -6.75
CA TYR A 614 4.57 -33.77 -7.11
C TYR A 614 5.67 -33.80 -6.04
N ARG A 615 6.90 -33.46 -6.43
CA ARG A 615 8.06 -33.40 -5.51
C ARG A 615 7.99 -32.16 -4.61
N THR A 616 8.49 -32.29 -3.38
CA THR A 616 8.71 -31.15 -2.48
C THR A 616 10.01 -30.41 -2.82
N SER A 617 10.07 -29.13 -2.47
CA SER A 617 11.29 -28.33 -2.62
C SER A 617 12.41 -28.88 -1.74
N HIS A 618 13.63 -28.92 -2.28
CA HIS A 618 14.84 -29.27 -1.54
C HIS A 618 15.42 -28.09 -0.74
N ILE A 619 14.95 -26.87 -0.99
CA ILE A 619 15.31 -25.67 -0.25
C ILE A 619 14.11 -25.26 0.58
N ARG A 620 14.35 -25.01 1.87
CA ARG A 620 13.31 -24.69 2.84
C ARG A 620 12.50 -23.47 2.39
N GLU A 621 11.18 -23.61 2.35
CA GLU A 621 10.21 -22.55 2.07
C GLU A 621 10.36 -21.35 3.01
N ASN A 622 9.94 -20.16 2.56
CA ASN A 622 10.02 -18.92 3.32
C ASN A 622 11.44 -18.56 3.82
N THR A 623 12.48 -18.95 3.08
CA THR A 623 13.87 -18.57 3.37
C THR A 623 14.45 -17.67 2.28
N LEU A 624 15.39 -16.80 2.67
CA LEU A 624 16.11 -15.95 1.71
C LEU A 624 16.73 -16.76 0.56
N THR A 625 17.25 -17.94 0.86
CA THR A 625 17.82 -18.85 -0.15
C THR A 625 16.74 -19.32 -1.14
N SER A 626 15.56 -19.73 -0.66
CA SER A 626 14.44 -20.14 -1.50
C SER A 626 14.04 -19.04 -2.48
N PHE A 627 13.96 -17.80 -1.99
CA PHE A 627 13.58 -16.62 -2.78
C PHE A 627 14.59 -16.27 -3.87
N VAL A 628 15.88 -16.17 -3.51
CA VAL A 628 16.96 -15.88 -4.46
C VAL A 628 17.02 -16.97 -5.54
N VAL A 629 16.93 -18.24 -5.13
CA VAL A 629 17.04 -19.35 -6.08
C VAL A 629 15.80 -19.44 -6.98
N ALA A 630 14.60 -19.15 -6.50
CA ALA A 630 13.39 -19.07 -7.34
C ALA A 630 13.56 -18.04 -8.47
N GLY A 631 14.01 -16.82 -8.13
CA GLY A 631 14.29 -15.78 -9.13
C GLY A 631 15.38 -16.18 -10.13
N LEU A 632 16.44 -16.87 -9.69
CA LEU A 632 17.48 -17.41 -10.57
C LEU A 632 16.99 -18.54 -11.49
N HIS A 633 15.89 -19.20 -11.13
CA HIS A 633 15.25 -20.22 -11.95
C HIS A 633 14.16 -19.67 -12.88
N GLY A 634 13.98 -18.34 -12.97
CA GLY A 634 13.07 -17.72 -13.94
C GLY A 634 11.68 -17.40 -13.39
N ALA A 635 11.48 -17.48 -12.08
CA ALA A 635 10.30 -16.89 -11.45
C ALA A 635 10.30 -15.37 -11.70
N ASP A 636 9.19 -14.83 -12.19
CA ASP A 636 9.01 -13.38 -12.35
C ASP A 636 8.80 -12.73 -10.97
N TRP A 637 8.11 -13.47 -10.10
CA TRP A 637 7.74 -13.04 -8.75
C TRP A 637 7.96 -14.15 -7.75
N ILE A 638 8.00 -13.77 -6.47
CA ILE A 638 7.91 -14.69 -5.35
C ILE A 638 6.77 -14.25 -4.44
N GLU A 639 6.06 -15.22 -3.92
CA GLU A 639 5.09 -15.05 -2.85
C GLU A 639 5.71 -15.49 -1.52
N PHE A 640 5.33 -14.82 -0.43
CA PHE A 640 5.69 -15.17 0.93
C PHE A 640 4.80 -14.50 1.98
N ASP A 641 4.74 -15.11 3.15
CA ASP A 641 3.98 -14.65 4.31
C ASP A 641 4.79 -13.72 5.21
N VAL A 642 4.24 -12.57 5.59
CA VAL A 642 4.83 -11.66 6.56
C VAL A 642 3.97 -11.57 7.82
N GLN A 643 4.63 -11.69 8.97
CA GLN A 643 4.05 -11.39 10.29
C GLN A 643 5.06 -10.71 11.20
N LEU A 644 4.63 -10.27 12.38
CA LEU A 644 5.48 -9.59 13.35
C LEU A 644 5.94 -10.54 14.47
N SER A 645 7.21 -10.42 14.84
CA SER A 645 7.78 -10.95 16.09
C SER A 645 7.30 -10.12 17.30
N LYS A 646 7.64 -10.54 18.53
CA LYS A 646 7.24 -9.86 19.77
C LYS A 646 7.70 -8.40 19.84
N ASP A 647 8.92 -8.14 19.38
CA ASP A 647 9.52 -6.80 19.26
C ASP A 647 9.13 -6.08 17.96
N ARG A 648 8.05 -6.54 17.32
CA ARG A 648 7.42 -5.94 16.14
C ARG A 648 8.31 -5.88 14.90
N VAL A 649 9.32 -6.75 14.81
CA VAL A 649 10.13 -6.87 13.59
C VAL A 649 9.40 -7.73 12.55
N PRO A 650 9.21 -7.25 11.30
CA PRO A 650 8.61 -8.04 10.23
C PRO A 650 9.46 -9.25 9.83
N VAL A 651 8.92 -10.44 10.10
CA VAL A 651 9.52 -11.74 9.79
C VAL A 651 8.74 -12.49 8.71
N VAL A 652 9.44 -13.35 7.97
CA VAL A 652 8.87 -14.10 6.84
C VAL A 652 8.59 -15.53 7.27
N TYR A 653 7.34 -15.82 7.61
CA TYR A 653 6.90 -17.11 8.14
C TYR A 653 5.39 -17.30 8.05
N HIS A 654 4.93 -18.50 7.69
CA HIS A 654 3.51 -18.76 7.40
C HIS A 654 2.63 -19.01 8.64
N ASP A 655 3.08 -19.86 9.57
CA ASP A 655 2.22 -20.32 10.69
C ASP A 655 2.34 -19.37 11.90
N PHE A 656 1.26 -19.13 12.64
CA PHE A 656 1.33 -18.35 13.89
C PHE A 656 2.05 -19.07 15.02
N PHE A 657 2.17 -20.40 14.92
CA PHE A 657 2.82 -21.26 15.90
C PHE A 657 3.84 -22.17 15.24
N PHE A 658 4.90 -22.50 15.96
CA PHE A 658 5.90 -23.48 15.55
C PHE A 658 6.39 -24.31 16.73
N LYS A 659 7.18 -25.36 16.47
CA LYS A 659 7.80 -26.17 17.52
C LYS A 659 9.18 -25.59 17.84
N ALA A 660 9.40 -25.12 19.07
CA ALA A 660 10.67 -24.56 19.53
C ALA A 660 11.25 -25.38 20.68
N ALA A 661 12.57 -25.57 20.71
CA ALA A 661 13.28 -25.99 21.91
C ALA A 661 13.87 -24.72 22.55
N LEU A 662 13.46 -24.42 23.78
CA LEU A 662 13.83 -23.17 24.48
C LEU A 662 15.23 -23.21 25.12
N GLU A 663 15.98 -24.30 24.97
CA GLU A 663 17.40 -24.36 25.34
C GLU A 663 18.28 -23.72 24.24
N ASP A 664 19.38 -23.07 24.63
CA ASP A 664 20.33 -22.43 23.72
C ASP A 664 20.77 -23.41 22.62
N ARG A 665 20.89 -22.94 21.37
CA ARG A 665 21.46 -23.68 20.20
C ARG A 665 22.82 -24.34 20.50
N ARG A 666 23.49 -23.94 21.59
CA ARG A 666 24.79 -24.46 22.09
C ARG A 666 24.67 -25.41 23.30
N GLY A 667 23.47 -25.65 23.83
CA GLY A 667 23.19 -26.49 25.00
C GLY A 667 23.31 -27.99 24.72
N ARG A 668 24.00 -28.71 25.60
CA ARG A 668 24.41 -30.12 25.45
C ARG A 668 23.30 -31.15 25.80
N SER A 669 22.03 -30.82 25.62
CA SER A 669 20.90 -31.72 25.90
C SER A 669 19.72 -31.41 24.96
N PRO A 670 18.99 -32.41 24.45
CA PRO A 670 17.81 -32.16 23.61
C PRO A 670 16.65 -31.69 24.49
N GLY A 671 16.51 -30.38 24.67
CA GLY A 671 15.31 -29.78 25.28
C GLY A 671 14.03 -30.19 24.54
N ALA A 672 12.94 -30.40 25.28
CA ALA A 672 11.66 -30.79 24.70
C ALA A 672 11.09 -29.68 23.79
N PHE A 673 10.67 -30.04 22.57
CA PHE A 673 10.02 -29.10 21.65
C PHE A 673 8.61 -28.76 22.14
N THR A 674 8.34 -27.48 22.39
CA THR A 674 7.03 -26.95 22.77
C THR A 674 6.40 -26.17 21.63
N LYS A 675 5.06 -26.22 21.52
CA LYS A 675 4.31 -25.35 20.60
C LYS A 675 4.42 -23.92 21.12
N THR A 676 5.05 -23.05 20.35
CA THR A 676 5.36 -21.66 20.73
C THR A 676 4.76 -20.70 19.71
N GLY A 677 4.16 -19.61 20.17
CA GLY A 677 3.67 -18.53 19.31
C GLY A 677 4.83 -17.71 18.75
N LEU A 678 4.78 -17.38 17.47
CA LEU A 678 5.83 -16.56 16.86
C LEU A 678 5.87 -15.14 17.46
N HIS A 679 4.70 -14.59 17.78
CA HIS A 679 4.54 -13.28 18.41
C HIS A 679 4.93 -13.25 19.90
N ASP A 680 5.28 -14.41 20.49
CA ASP A 680 5.75 -14.50 21.88
C ASP A 680 7.28 -14.32 22.00
N LEU A 681 7.99 -14.35 20.86
CA LEU A 681 9.45 -14.31 20.81
C LEU A 681 9.94 -13.08 20.03
N THR A 682 10.96 -12.42 20.58
CA THR A 682 11.69 -11.35 19.89
C THR A 682 12.51 -11.93 18.74
N LEU A 683 12.90 -11.11 17.75
CA LEU A 683 13.80 -11.56 16.68
C LEU A 683 15.11 -12.16 17.22
N ALA A 684 15.67 -11.56 18.28
CA ALA A 684 16.86 -12.08 18.94
C ALA A 684 16.65 -13.50 19.49
N GLN A 685 15.49 -13.76 20.11
CA GLN A 685 15.13 -15.09 20.59
C GLN A 685 14.88 -16.06 19.43
N LEU A 686 14.18 -15.64 18.38
CA LEU A 686 13.93 -16.45 17.17
C LEU A 686 15.23 -16.92 16.50
N ASN A 687 16.30 -16.13 16.56
CA ASN A 687 17.61 -16.49 16.02
C ASN A 687 18.37 -17.52 16.88
N ASN A 688 18.04 -17.61 18.17
CA ASN A 688 18.76 -18.43 19.14
C ASN A 688 18.07 -19.77 19.47
N VAL A 689 16.76 -19.90 19.22
CA VAL A 689 16.03 -21.17 19.43
C VAL A 689 16.28 -22.17 18.31
N GLU A 690 16.35 -23.47 18.63
CA GLU A 690 16.14 -24.51 17.63
C GLU A 690 14.65 -24.60 17.34
N TRP A 691 14.26 -24.50 16.07
CA TRP A 691 12.86 -24.50 15.69
C TRP A 691 12.57 -25.38 14.47
N ARG A 692 11.42 -26.06 14.51
CA ARG A 692 10.93 -26.95 13.45
C ARG A 692 9.50 -26.55 13.07
N HIS A 693 9.17 -26.67 11.79
CA HIS A 693 7.76 -26.71 11.39
C HIS A 693 7.12 -27.96 12.02
N GLY A 694 5.80 -27.96 12.23
CA GLY A 694 5.08 -28.95 13.04
C GLY A 694 5.29 -30.45 12.71
N LYS A 695 5.97 -30.81 11.61
CA LYS A 695 6.37 -32.18 11.23
C LYS A 695 7.86 -32.25 10.87
N SER A 696 8.53 -33.31 11.33
CA SER A 696 9.98 -33.54 11.25
C SER A 696 10.54 -33.42 9.83
N VAL A 697 11.65 -32.69 9.66
CA VAL A 697 12.59 -32.91 8.55
C VAL A 697 13.91 -33.32 9.17
N THR A 698 14.48 -34.41 8.67
CA THR A 698 15.70 -35.04 9.17
C THR A 698 17.00 -34.34 8.74
N ASP A 699 16.98 -33.35 7.84
CA ASP A 699 18.20 -32.93 7.12
C ASP A 699 18.51 -31.41 7.13
N GLY A 700 18.63 -30.78 8.30
CA GLY A 700 19.26 -29.45 8.43
C GLY A 700 20.68 -29.32 7.83
N PRO A 701 21.56 -30.33 7.96
CA PRO A 701 22.93 -30.30 7.40
C PRO A 701 22.98 -30.22 5.87
N ARG A 702 21.94 -30.70 5.18
CA ARG A 702 21.88 -30.75 3.71
C ARG A 702 21.66 -29.38 3.09
N LEU A 703 20.87 -28.51 3.73
CA LEU A 703 20.67 -27.12 3.27
C LEU A 703 21.97 -26.31 3.39
N GLN A 704 22.67 -26.40 4.53
CA GLN A 704 23.97 -25.76 4.73
C GLN A 704 25.02 -26.28 3.73
N GLN A 705 25.05 -27.59 3.46
CA GLN A 705 25.91 -28.16 2.42
C GLN A 705 25.52 -27.71 1.01
N LEU A 706 24.23 -27.59 0.68
CA LEU A 706 23.77 -27.16 -0.65
C LEU A 706 24.05 -25.68 -0.89
N VAL A 707 23.82 -24.82 0.10
CA VAL A 707 24.21 -23.40 0.06
C VAL A 707 25.73 -23.32 -0.09
N ARG A 708 26.55 -23.96 0.76
CA ARG A 708 28.02 -23.97 0.60
C ARG A 708 28.50 -24.49 -0.76
N LYS A 709 27.97 -25.62 -1.22
CA LYS A 709 28.41 -26.33 -2.43
C LYS A 709 28.01 -25.59 -3.71
N HIS A 710 26.84 -24.95 -3.72
CA HIS A 710 26.27 -24.39 -4.95
C HIS A 710 26.26 -22.87 -4.97
N TRP A 711 26.37 -22.15 -3.85
CA TRP A 711 26.31 -20.68 -3.81
C TRP A 711 27.28 -20.01 -4.78
N LEU A 712 28.57 -20.37 -4.73
CA LEU A 712 29.58 -19.82 -5.63
C LEU A 712 29.38 -20.24 -7.10
N LYS A 713 28.72 -21.38 -7.38
CA LYS A 713 28.36 -21.79 -8.75
C LYS A 713 27.08 -21.13 -9.26
N LEU A 714 26.16 -20.79 -8.35
CA LEU A 714 24.90 -20.11 -8.64
C LEU A 714 25.08 -18.60 -8.80
N VAL A 715 26.10 -18.01 -8.16
CA VAL A 715 26.34 -16.56 -8.07
C VAL A 715 27.57 -16.07 -8.86
N LYS A 716 28.55 -16.91 -9.23
CA LYS A 716 29.70 -16.45 -10.05
C LYS A 716 29.35 -16.33 -11.55
N THR A 717 29.32 -15.09 -12.03
CA THR A 717 29.90 -14.71 -13.33
C THR A 717 31.40 -15.08 -13.34
N LYS A 718 31.91 -15.65 -14.44
CA LYS A 718 33.32 -16.08 -14.56
C LYS A 718 34.25 -14.91 -14.22
N THR A 719 34.98 -15.02 -13.11
CA THR A 719 36.12 -14.14 -12.79
C THR A 719 37.39 -14.82 -13.25
N THR A 720 38.03 -14.25 -14.28
CA THR A 720 39.36 -14.65 -14.77
C THR A 720 40.43 -14.19 -13.76
N LYS A 721 41.35 -15.11 -13.43
CA LYS A 721 42.49 -14.84 -12.54
C LYS A 721 43.49 -13.93 -13.23
N SER A 722 43.91 -12.85 -12.58
CA SER A 722 45.15 -12.14 -12.91
C SER A 722 46.04 -12.06 -11.67
N THR A 723 47.30 -12.44 -11.88
CA THR A 723 48.40 -12.51 -10.92
C THR A 723 49.17 -11.19 -10.88
N ARG A 724 49.25 -10.50 -9.73
CA ARG A 724 50.47 -9.83 -9.24
C ARG A 724 50.33 -9.23 -7.82
N THR A 725 51.48 -9.18 -7.15
CA THR A 725 51.82 -8.91 -5.74
C THR A 725 51.89 -7.42 -5.35
N PRO A 726 52.06 -7.06 -4.04
CA PRO A 726 51.41 -5.93 -3.37
C PRO A 726 52.28 -4.66 -3.21
N ARG A 727 51.62 -3.50 -3.01
CA ARG A 727 52.20 -2.29 -2.36
C ARG A 727 51.15 -1.58 -1.48
N THR A 728 51.56 -1.25 -0.26
CA THR A 728 50.80 -0.59 0.84
C THR A 728 51.00 0.95 0.86
N PRO A 729 50.30 1.76 1.72
CA PRO A 729 49.35 2.83 1.32
C PRO A 729 49.80 4.26 1.72
N PRO A 730 48.97 5.34 1.60
CA PRO A 730 48.02 5.68 2.68
C PRO A 730 46.66 6.35 2.28
N THR A 731 45.63 5.97 3.06
CA THR A 731 44.45 6.70 3.60
C THR A 731 43.65 7.72 2.76
N THR A 732 42.42 7.36 2.46
CA THR A 732 41.19 8.05 2.94
C THR A 732 40.03 7.05 2.94
N THR A 733 39.29 6.99 4.06
CA THR A 733 38.29 5.98 4.39
C THR A 733 37.01 6.10 3.55
N THR A 734 36.83 5.17 2.62
CA THR A 734 35.51 4.76 2.09
C THR A 734 34.97 3.62 2.95
N PRO A 735 33.64 3.48 3.17
CA PRO A 735 33.10 2.33 3.89
C PRO A 735 33.44 1.05 3.12
N SER A 736 34.08 0.13 3.82
CA SER A 736 34.43 -1.20 3.32
C SER A 736 33.22 -1.90 2.68
N THR A 737 33.38 -2.40 1.45
CA THR A 737 32.50 -3.43 0.89
C THR A 737 32.74 -4.75 1.62
N THR A 738 32.15 -4.88 2.82
CA THR A 738 32.12 -6.16 3.53
C THR A 738 31.40 -7.21 2.68
N LYS A 739 32.09 -8.30 2.34
CA LYS A 739 31.47 -9.49 1.72
C LYS A 739 30.30 -9.95 2.60
N VAL A 740 29.11 -9.98 2.03
CA VAL A 740 27.91 -10.54 2.68
C VAL A 740 28.14 -12.03 3.00
N ASP A 741 28.03 -12.41 4.27
CA ASP A 741 28.10 -13.82 4.69
C ASP A 741 26.73 -14.50 4.53
N TRP A 742 26.55 -15.12 3.37
CA TRP A 742 25.33 -15.85 3.01
C TRP A 742 25.08 -17.07 3.89
N THR A 743 26.12 -17.62 4.53
CA THR A 743 25.95 -18.74 5.45
C THR A 743 25.25 -18.25 6.71
N ALA A 744 25.78 -17.20 7.33
CA ALA A 744 25.19 -16.56 8.49
C ALA A 744 23.75 -16.10 8.20
N LEU A 745 23.51 -15.42 7.06
CA LEU A 745 22.17 -14.98 6.67
C LEU A 745 21.17 -16.13 6.47
N SER A 746 21.63 -17.29 5.99
CA SER A 746 20.77 -18.46 5.81
C SER A 746 20.40 -19.17 7.12
N GLU A 747 21.11 -18.88 8.21
CA GLU A 747 20.89 -19.47 9.54
C GLU A 747 20.04 -18.61 10.48
N LEU A 748 19.88 -17.32 10.14
CA LEU A 748 19.00 -16.38 10.83
C LEU A 748 17.54 -16.66 10.49
N PHE A 749 16.66 -16.28 11.41
CA PHE A 749 15.23 -16.23 11.16
C PHE A 749 14.95 -15.23 10.02
N PRO A 750 14.23 -15.61 8.96
CA PRO A 750 14.01 -14.75 7.80
C PRO A 750 13.26 -13.46 8.18
N THR A 751 13.82 -12.30 7.79
CA THR A 751 13.18 -10.99 7.96
C THR A 751 12.80 -10.38 6.61
N LEU A 752 11.77 -9.53 6.61
CA LEU A 752 11.35 -8.81 5.42
C LEU A 752 12.46 -7.86 4.92
N GLN A 753 13.17 -7.21 5.84
CA GLN A 753 14.32 -6.36 5.52
C GLN A 753 15.41 -7.13 4.75
N ASN A 754 15.79 -8.32 5.25
CA ASN A 754 16.80 -9.15 4.58
C ASN A 754 16.34 -9.56 3.18
N LEU A 755 15.05 -9.91 3.04
CA LEU A 755 14.44 -10.23 1.75
C LEU A 755 14.53 -9.05 0.78
N LEU A 756 14.05 -7.85 1.19
CA LEU A 756 14.06 -6.64 0.37
C LEU A 756 15.47 -6.23 -0.07
N THR A 757 16.45 -6.45 0.80
CA THR A 757 17.86 -6.10 0.58
C THR A 757 18.56 -7.07 -0.37
N HIS A 758 18.27 -8.37 -0.28
CA HIS A 758 19.10 -9.41 -0.89
C HIS A 758 18.44 -10.17 -2.05
N VAL A 759 17.12 -10.18 -2.17
CA VAL A 759 16.46 -10.75 -3.35
C VAL A 759 16.74 -9.87 -4.57
N PRO A 760 17.10 -10.42 -5.74
CA PRO A 760 17.51 -9.61 -6.91
C PRO A 760 16.43 -8.61 -7.35
N PRO A 761 16.74 -7.31 -7.57
CA PRO A 761 15.79 -6.22 -7.91
C PRO A 761 14.71 -6.50 -8.96
N TYR A 762 15.01 -7.37 -9.93
CA TYR A 762 14.10 -7.70 -11.03
C TYR A 762 12.98 -8.68 -10.63
N VAL A 763 13.10 -9.38 -9.50
CA VAL A 763 12.07 -10.29 -9.00
C VAL A 763 11.01 -9.48 -8.28
N GLY A 764 9.75 -9.57 -8.71
CA GLY A 764 8.62 -8.93 -8.02
C GLY A 764 8.22 -9.67 -6.75
N LEU A 765 7.56 -8.98 -5.82
CA LEU A 765 7.20 -9.52 -4.50
C LEU A 765 5.69 -9.49 -4.28
N ASN A 766 5.06 -10.66 -4.14
CA ASN A 766 3.74 -10.77 -3.56
C ASN A 766 3.88 -10.95 -2.04
N VAL A 767 3.59 -9.90 -1.29
CA VAL A 767 3.68 -9.86 0.17
C VAL A 767 2.32 -10.26 0.74
N GLU A 768 2.16 -11.54 1.13
CA GLU A 768 0.98 -11.98 1.88
C GLU A 768 1.09 -11.46 3.32
N ILE A 769 0.19 -10.59 3.73
CA ILE A 769 0.07 -10.19 5.13
C ILE A 769 -0.61 -11.32 5.89
N LYS A 770 0.15 -12.00 6.75
CA LYS A 770 -0.40 -13.03 7.61
C LYS A 770 -1.10 -12.38 8.79
N TYR A 771 -2.42 -12.47 8.81
CA TYR A 771 -3.24 -11.93 9.89
C TYR A 771 -4.25 -12.99 10.38
N PRO A 772 -4.50 -13.11 11.70
CA PRO A 772 -5.39 -14.13 12.23
C PRO A 772 -6.83 -13.96 11.70
N VAL A 773 -7.36 -15.03 11.12
CA VAL A 773 -8.76 -15.13 10.69
C VAL A 773 -9.50 -15.99 11.72
N ASP A 774 -9.77 -15.40 12.88
CA ASP A 774 -10.39 -16.10 14.00
C ASP A 774 -11.89 -16.38 13.74
N PRO A 775 -12.43 -17.51 14.23
CA PRO A 775 -13.87 -17.76 14.20
C PRO A 775 -14.64 -16.76 15.07
N PRO A 776 -15.88 -16.37 14.69
CA PRO A 776 -16.60 -15.26 15.32
C PRO A 776 -16.87 -15.49 16.81
N ASP A 777 -17.03 -16.77 17.20
CA ASP A 777 -17.41 -17.16 18.55
C ASP A 777 -16.20 -17.49 19.45
N ALA A 778 -14.96 -17.37 18.95
CA ALA A 778 -13.73 -17.68 19.72
C ALA A 778 -12.46 -16.94 19.21
N PRO A 779 -12.40 -15.59 19.29
CA PRO A 779 -11.22 -14.83 18.88
C PRO A 779 -10.05 -14.98 19.85
N CYS A 780 -9.10 -15.84 19.50
CA CYS A 780 -7.96 -16.19 20.35
C CYS A 780 -6.69 -15.39 20.06
N LEU A 781 -6.41 -15.07 18.78
CA LEU A 781 -5.18 -14.38 18.39
C LEU A 781 -5.44 -12.91 18.04
N ARG A 782 -6.54 -12.61 17.36
CA ARG A 782 -6.92 -11.24 16.96
C ARG A 782 -7.12 -10.32 18.18
N SER A 783 -7.45 -10.88 19.34
CA SER A 783 -7.63 -10.15 20.60
C SER A 783 -6.31 -9.69 21.23
N LEU A 784 -5.17 -10.27 20.86
CA LEU A 784 -3.87 -9.90 21.40
C LEU A 784 -3.41 -8.52 20.89
N ASP A 785 -2.66 -7.79 21.71
CA ASP A 785 -2.10 -6.48 21.35
C ASP A 785 -1.06 -6.56 20.22
N ALA A 786 -0.40 -7.72 20.09
CA ALA A 786 0.50 -8.02 18.98
C ALA A 786 -0.18 -7.87 17.62
N PHE A 787 -1.51 -8.02 17.56
CA PHE A 787 -2.32 -7.93 16.35
C PHE A 787 -3.23 -6.69 16.33
N GLU A 788 -2.87 -5.59 17.01
CA GLU A 788 -3.56 -4.32 16.77
C GLU A 788 -3.36 -3.89 15.30
N MET A 789 -4.45 -3.89 14.52
CA MET A 789 -4.39 -3.93 13.06
C MET A 789 -3.72 -2.72 12.43
N ASN A 790 -3.88 -1.51 13.00
CA ASN A 790 -3.22 -0.32 12.47
C ASN A 790 -1.71 -0.39 12.68
N ALA A 791 -1.28 -0.58 13.93
CA ALA A 791 0.14 -0.67 14.27
C ALA A 791 0.81 -1.84 13.54
N TYR A 792 0.12 -2.98 13.44
CA TYR A 792 0.64 -4.17 12.75
C TYR A 792 1.00 -3.89 11.30
N LEU A 793 0.11 -3.19 10.58
CA LEU A 793 0.37 -2.81 9.19
C LEU A 793 1.37 -1.66 9.08
N ASP A 794 1.38 -0.71 10.01
CA ASP A 794 2.29 0.43 9.98
C ASP A 794 3.76 -0.03 10.08
N ASP A 795 4.09 -1.03 10.91
CA ASP A 795 5.45 -1.58 11.00
C ASP A 795 5.88 -2.30 9.72
N ILE A 796 4.97 -3.04 9.09
CA ILE A 796 5.24 -3.74 7.83
C ILE A 796 5.43 -2.74 6.69
N LEU A 797 4.54 -1.74 6.61
CA LEU A 797 4.62 -0.67 5.62
C LEU A 797 5.90 0.15 5.80
N ALA A 798 6.26 0.52 7.03
CA ALA A 798 7.51 1.23 7.31
C ALA A 798 8.73 0.46 6.76
N CYS A 799 8.86 -0.83 7.10
CA CYS A 799 9.93 -1.68 6.60
C CYS A 799 9.98 -1.74 5.06
N ILE A 800 8.83 -1.82 4.38
CA ILE A 800 8.77 -1.84 2.92
C ILE A 800 9.17 -0.50 2.32
N PHE A 801 8.61 0.60 2.80
CA PHE A 801 8.91 1.92 2.28
C PHE A 801 10.38 2.31 2.51
N GLU A 802 10.98 1.88 3.62
CA GLU A 802 12.40 2.11 3.93
C GLU A 802 13.35 1.27 3.08
N HIS A 803 13.05 -0.01 2.84
CA HIS A 803 14.02 -0.96 2.28
C HIS A 803 13.76 -1.40 0.84
N ALA A 804 12.57 -1.17 0.27
CA ALA A 804 12.28 -1.54 -1.12
C ALA A 804 12.99 -0.63 -2.17
N ASN A 805 13.65 0.45 -1.73
CA ASN A 805 14.32 1.47 -2.55
C ASN A 805 13.41 2.11 -3.62
N GLY A 806 12.10 1.93 -3.48
CA GLY A 806 11.06 2.45 -4.34
C GLY A 806 11.00 1.97 -5.79
N ARG A 807 11.93 1.12 -6.23
CA ARG A 807 12.03 0.60 -7.61
C ARG A 807 11.50 -0.82 -7.77
N ARG A 808 11.27 -1.53 -6.65
CA ARG A 808 10.75 -2.89 -6.63
C ARG A 808 9.26 -2.91 -6.98
N ASN A 809 8.86 -3.86 -7.83
CA ASN A 809 7.45 -4.18 -8.01
C ASN A 809 6.96 -5.03 -6.84
N ILE A 810 5.94 -4.55 -6.13
CA ILE A 810 5.37 -5.19 -4.94
C ILE A 810 3.84 -5.19 -5.08
N VAL A 811 3.22 -6.29 -4.71
CA VAL A 811 1.77 -6.43 -4.48
C VAL A 811 1.57 -6.89 -3.05
N PHE A 812 0.61 -6.31 -2.35
CA PHE A 812 0.12 -6.86 -1.10
C PHE A 812 -1.02 -7.84 -1.36
N SER A 813 -1.05 -8.95 -0.64
CA SER A 813 -2.21 -9.83 -0.60
C SER A 813 -2.60 -10.17 0.85
N CYS A 814 -3.88 -10.42 1.11
CA CYS A 814 -4.34 -10.85 2.44
C CYS A 814 -5.69 -11.57 2.35
N PHE A 815 -5.91 -12.57 3.20
CA PHE A 815 -7.22 -13.22 3.38
C PHE A 815 -8.15 -12.39 4.28
N GLU A 816 -7.63 -11.56 5.19
CA GLU A 816 -8.45 -10.73 6.07
C GLU A 816 -8.94 -9.47 5.32
N PRO A 817 -10.25 -9.30 5.10
CA PRO A 817 -10.78 -8.19 4.31
C PRO A 817 -10.47 -6.81 4.89
N ASP A 818 -10.51 -6.67 6.23
CA ASP A 818 -10.27 -5.40 6.90
C ASP A 818 -8.80 -4.96 6.77
N VAL A 819 -7.87 -5.93 6.67
CA VAL A 819 -6.46 -5.67 6.35
C VAL A 819 -6.30 -5.17 4.91
N CYS A 820 -7.01 -5.74 3.94
CA CYS A 820 -7.01 -5.22 2.56
C CYS A 820 -7.53 -3.77 2.50
N VAL A 821 -8.60 -3.47 3.24
CA VAL A 821 -9.15 -2.12 3.36
C VAL A 821 -8.13 -1.15 3.95
N LEU A 822 -7.48 -1.50 5.06
CA LEU A 822 -6.43 -0.67 5.67
C LEU A 822 -5.22 -0.47 4.76
N LEU A 823 -4.71 -1.53 4.12
CA LEU A 823 -3.60 -1.43 3.17
C LEU A 823 -3.94 -0.53 2.00
N ARG A 824 -5.19 -0.58 1.51
CA ARG A 824 -5.64 0.30 0.44
C ARG A 824 -5.74 1.74 0.93
N ALA A 825 -6.34 1.97 2.09
CA ALA A 825 -6.50 3.31 2.66
C ALA A 825 -5.19 3.97 3.10
N LYS A 826 -4.21 3.20 3.57
CA LYS A 826 -2.95 3.74 4.12
C LYS A 826 -1.94 4.18 3.05
N GLN A 827 -2.04 3.69 1.82
CA GLN A 827 -1.03 3.98 0.79
C GLN A 827 -1.58 3.95 -0.64
N THR A 828 -0.86 4.58 -1.56
CA THR A 828 -1.25 4.69 -2.98
C THR A 828 -0.28 3.99 -3.94
N ARG A 829 0.84 3.49 -3.43
CA ARG A 829 2.00 3.06 -4.22
C ARG A 829 1.92 1.62 -4.74
N TYR A 830 1.47 0.71 -3.90
CA TYR A 830 1.49 -0.73 -4.13
C TYR A 830 0.06 -1.27 -4.25
N PRO A 831 -0.22 -2.07 -5.30
CA PRO A 831 -1.50 -2.74 -5.45
C PRO A 831 -1.84 -3.65 -4.27
N VAL A 832 -3.13 -3.73 -3.95
CA VAL A 832 -3.68 -4.62 -2.92
C VAL A 832 -4.60 -5.64 -3.59
N PHE A 833 -4.30 -6.92 -3.39
CA PHE A 833 -5.06 -8.03 -3.93
C PHE A 833 -5.74 -8.79 -2.79
N PHE A 834 -6.99 -9.18 -2.99
CA PHE A 834 -7.74 -9.92 -1.98
C PHE A 834 -7.59 -11.44 -2.17
N LEU A 835 -7.16 -12.16 -1.14
CA LEU A 835 -7.08 -13.62 -1.15
C LEU A 835 -8.44 -14.24 -0.82
N THR A 836 -8.86 -15.20 -1.64
CA THR A 836 -10.12 -15.93 -1.47
C THR A 836 -9.92 -17.42 -1.72
N CYS A 837 -10.77 -18.24 -1.10
CA CYS A 837 -10.83 -19.68 -1.34
C CYS A 837 -11.48 -19.99 -2.70
N GLY A 838 -12.25 -19.05 -3.26
CA GLY A 838 -12.88 -19.15 -4.57
C GLY A 838 -14.00 -20.18 -4.68
N THR A 839 -14.32 -20.88 -3.60
CA THR A 839 -15.33 -21.94 -3.56
C THR A 839 -16.01 -21.99 -2.21
N ASP A 840 -17.24 -22.47 -2.22
CA ASP A 840 -18.02 -22.58 -0.99
C ASP A 840 -17.42 -23.64 -0.06
N ILE A 841 -16.69 -23.16 0.94
CA ILE A 841 -16.13 -23.94 2.05
C ILE A 841 -16.73 -23.48 3.37
N THR A 842 -18.00 -23.09 3.34
CA THR A 842 -18.75 -22.63 4.51
C THR A 842 -18.55 -23.58 5.70
N GLY A 843 -18.09 -23.02 6.83
CA GLY A 843 -17.77 -23.78 8.05
C GLY A 843 -16.28 -23.96 8.33
N LEU A 844 -15.40 -23.76 7.34
CA LEU A 844 -13.94 -23.76 7.54
C LEU A 844 -13.34 -22.35 7.62
N VAL A 845 -14.03 -21.35 7.07
CA VAL A 845 -13.59 -19.96 7.07
C VAL A 845 -14.73 -19.09 7.61
N PRO A 846 -14.44 -18.18 8.56
CA PRO A 846 -15.49 -17.49 9.31
C PRO A 846 -16.09 -16.27 8.61
N ASP A 847 -15.37 -15.65 7.66
CA ASP A 847 -15.84 -14.45 6.96
C ASP A 847 -16.31 -14.78 5.54
N VAL A 848 -17.59 -14.60 5.27
CA VAL A 848 -18.24 -14.94 3.98
C VAL A 848 -17.63 -14.24 2.77
N ARG A 849 -16.98 -13.08 2.96
CA ARG A 849 -16.32 -12.33 1.87
C ARG A 849 -15.16 -13.13 1.26
N THR A 850 -14.52 -13.98 2.07
CA THR A 850 -13.30 -14.71 1.72
C THR A 850 -13.58 -16.08 1.06
N ILE A 851 -14.84 -16.53 1.05
CA ILE A 851 -15.21 -17.90 0.73
C ILE A 851 -15.25 -18.12 -0.79
N SER A 852 -16.15 -17.43 -1.50
CA SER A 852 -16.45 -17.70 -2.91
C SER A 852 -16.10 -16.52 -3.82
N LEU A 853 -16.04 -16.77 -5.13
CA LEU A 853 -15.83 -15.70 -6.12
C LEU A 853 -17.03 -14.76 -6.20
N GLU A 854 -18.23 -15.32 -5.98
CA GLU A 854 -19.49 -14.62 -5.94
C GLU A 854 -19.52 -13.53 -4.85
N THR A 855 -18.77 -13.69 -3.75
CA THR A 855 -18.66 -12.68 -2.68
C THR A 855 -17.38 -11.85 -2.78
N ALA A 856 -16.26 -12.48 -3.15
CA ALA A 856 -14.96 -11.80 -3.20
C ALA A 856 -14.86 -10.75 -4.30
N VAL A 857 -15.49 -10.98 -5.47
CA VAL A 857 -15.44 -10.05 -6.61
C VAL A 857 -16.19 -8.75 -6.32
N PRO A 858 -17.48 -8.77 -5.90
CA PRO A 858 -18.18 -7.56 -5.51
C PRO A 858 -17.48 -6.79 -4.38
N PHE A 859 -16.98 -7.48 -3.35
CA PHE A 859 -16.21 -6.84 -2.27
C PHE A 859 -14.97 -6.12 -2.79
N SER A 860 -14.18 -6.78 -3.65
CA SER A 860 -12.95 -6.18 -4.19
C SER A 860 -13.24 -4.94 -5.02
N ARG A 861 -14.34 -4.92 -5.77
CA ARG A 861 -14.79 -3.74 -6.52
C ARG A 861 -15.26 -2.61 -5.60
N MET A 862 -16.05 -2.97 -4.59
CA MET A 862 -16.58 -2.04 -3.59
C MET A 862 -15.45 -1.27 -2.91
N GLU A 863 -14.37 -1.97 -2.53
CA GLU A 863 -13.20 -1.40 -1.87
C GLU A 863 -12.11 -0.92 -2.85
N GLN A 864 -12.39 -0.92 -4.17
CA GLN A 864 -11.47 -0.49 -5.22
C GLN A 864 -10.07 -1.14 -5.12
N LEU A 865 -10.05 -2.44 -4.82
CA LEU A 865 -8.85 -3.26 -4.84
C LEU A 865 -8.44 -3.54 -6.28
N GLN A 866 -7.14 -3.71 -6.52
CA GLN A 866 -6.63 -3.89 -7.89
C GLN A 866 -6.68 -5.34 -8.39
N GLY A 867 -6.88 -6.31 -7.49
CA GLY A 867 -6.91 -7.72 -7.91
C GLY A 867 -7.41 -8.69 -6.86
N ILE A 868 -7.50 -9.94 -7.29
CA ILE A 868 -7.90 -11.09 -6.49
C ILE A 868 -6.88 -12.20 -6.68
N VAL A 869 -6.57 -12.90 -5.59
CA VAL A 869 -5.81 -14.15 -5.61
C VAL A 869 -6.73 -15.29 -5.14
N THR A 870 -7.12 -16.18 -6.05
CA THR A 870 -8.11 -17.23 -5.75
C THR A 870 -7.52 -18.64 -5.86
N ASN A 871 -8.14 -19.62 -5.20
CA ASN A 871 -7.78 -21.01 -5.48
C ASN A 871 -8.04 -21.33 -6.96
N SER A 872 -7.14 -22.09 -7.59
CA SER A 872 -7.22 -22.45 -8.99
C SER A 872 -8.33 -23.45 -9.31
N LEU A 873 -8.70 -24.33 -8.37
CA LEU A 873 -9.68 -25.41 -8.59
C LEU A 873 -11.02 -24.94 -9.18
N PRO A 874 -11.68 -23.90 -8.65
CA PRO A 874 -12.99 -23.45 -9.13
C PRO A 874 -12.97 -22.89 -10.54
N LEU A 875 -11.81 -22.44 -11.02
CA LEU A 875 -11.66 -21.88 -12.36
C LEU A 875 -11.65 -22.96 -13.45
N PHE A 876 -11.34 -24.22 -13.11
CA PHE A 876 -11.45 -25.33 -14.06
C PHE A 876 -12.90 -25.81 -14.22
N THR A 877 -13.71 -25.74 -13.17
CA THR A 877 -15.12 -26.11 -13.23
C THR A 877 -15.99 -24.96 -13.76
N LYS A 878 -15.57 -23.71 -13.53
CA LYS A 878 -16.29 -22.50 -13.98
C LYS A 878 -15.36 -21.48 -14.68
N PRO A 879 -14.76 -21.79 -15.85
CA PRO A 879 -13.78 -20.93 -16.53
C PRO A 879 -14.33 -19.55 -16.95
N LYS A 880 -15.66 -19.39 -17.05
CA LYS A 880 -16.31 -18.09 -17.33
C LYS A 880 -15.98 -17.02 -16.28
N TRP A 881 -15.68 -17.41 -15.04
CA TRP A 881 -15.27 -16.48 -13.98
C TRP A 881 -13.99 -15.72 -14.31
N ILE A 882 -13.05 -16.32 -15.05
CA ILE A 882 -11.80 -15.66 -15.44
C ILE A 882 -12.12 -14.41 -16.26
N ARG A 883 -12.99 -14.52 -17.26
CA ARG A 883 -13.43 -13.38 -18.08
C ARG A 883 -14.28 -12.39 -17.29
N HIS A 884 -15.15 -12.86 -16.40
CA HIS A 884 -15.99 -11.99 -15.57
C HIS A 884 -15.14 -11.08 -14.67
N ILE A 885 -14.17 -11.65 -13.95
CA ILE A 885 -13.23 -10.92 -13.09
C ILE A 885 -12.40 -9.92 -13.91
N ARG A 886 -11.94 -10.33 -15.10
CA ARG A 886 -11.19 -9.48 -16.01
C ARG A 886 -12.00 -8.30 -16.55
N ASN A 887 -13.29 -8.51 -16.84
CA ASN A 887 -14.20 -7.47 -17.30
C ASN A 887 -14.57 -6.48 -16.19
N ASP A 888 -14.48 -6.92 -14.93
CA ASP A 888 -14.62 -6.07 -13.75
C ASP A 888 -13.33 -5.30 -13.42
N HIS A 889 -12.38 -5.25 -14.36
CA HIS A 889 -11.09 -4.54 -14.26
C HIS A 889 -10.18 -5.01 -13.12
N LEU A 890 -10.40 -6.23 -12.60
CA LEU A 890 -9.53 -6.83 -11.59
C LEU A 890 -8.44 -7.69 -12.23
N HIS A 891 -7.23 -7.61 -11.68
CA HIS A 891 -6.18 -8.60 -11.95
C HIS A 891 -6.52 -9.91 -11.23
N LEU A 892 -6.34 -11.03 -11.93
CA LEU A 892 -6.62 -12.36 -11.38
C LEU A 892 -5.33 -13.15 -11.27
N TRP A 893 -4.94 -13.46 -10.04
CA TRP A 893 -3.88 -14.40 -9.71
C TRP A 893 -4.48 -15.66 -9.07
N THR A 894 -3.75 -16.77 -9.13
CA THR A 894 -4.22 -18.04 -8.56
C THR A 894 -3.21 -18.70 -7.64
N TRP A 895 -3.71 -19.45 -6.67
CA TRP A 895 -2.95 -20.36 -5.82
C TRP A 895 -3.55 -21.79 -5.84
N GLY A 896 -2.90 -22.73 -5.19
CA GLY A 896 -3.43 -24.08 -4.94
C GLY A 896 -2.78 -25.18 -5.78
N ASN A 897 -3.16 -26.43 -5.48
CA ASN A 897 -2.40 -27.61 -5.92
C ASN A 897 -2.27 -27.75 -7.45
N HIS A 898 -3.26 -27.26 -8.22
CA HIS A 898 -3.24 -27.31 -9.69
C HIS A 898 -2.19 -26.39 -10.31
N ASN A 899 -1.68 -25.41 -9.57
CA ASN A 899 -0.61 -24.54 -10.05
C ASN A 899 0.76 -25.23 -10.10
N THR A 900 0.83 -26.49 -9.65
CA THR A 900 2.06 -27.30 -9.70
C THR A 900 2.20 -28.05 -11.02
N GLY A 901 1.07 -28.27 -11.75
CA GLY A 901 1.04 -28.97 -13.03
C GLY A 901 1.13 -28.01 -14.22
N HIS A 902 2.06 -28.27 -15.15
CA HIS A 902 2.30 -27.41 -16.30
C HIS A 902 1.06 -27.23 -17.20
N ASP A 903 0.35 -28.32 -17.50
CA ASP A 903 -0.88 -28.31 -18.29
C ASP A 903 -1.97 -27.41 -17.68
N LYS A 904 -2.16 -27.50 -16.36
CA LYS A 904 -3.15 -26.71 -15.61
C LYS A 904 -2.74 -25.24 -15.51
N VAL A 905 -1.45 -24.95 -15.38
CA VAL A 905 -0.91 -23.59 -15.42
C VAL A 905 -1.16 -22.96 -16.80
N GLN A 906 -0.82 -23.67 -17.89
CA GLN A 906 -1.05 -23.15 -19.24
C GLN A 906 -2.54 -22.95 -19.53
N PHE A 907 -3.41 -23.87 -19.08
CA PHE A 907 -4.87 -23.68 -19.18
C PHE A 907 -5.31 -22.36 -18.57
N GLN A 908 -4.89 -22.07 -17.33
CA GLN A 908 -5.24 -20.82 -16.64
C GLN A 908 -4.73 -19.60 -17.39
N LYS A 909 -3.46 -19.59 -17.83
CA LYS A 909 -2.85 -18.48 -18.57
C LYS A 909 -3.59 -18.21 -19.88
N MET A 910 -3.91 -19.24 -20.67
CA MET A 910 -4.65 -19.11 -21.93
C MET A 910 -6.05 -18.51 -21.75
N HIS A 911 -6.67 -18.70 -20.58
CA HIS A 911 -7.99 -18.17 -20.29
C HIS A 911 -7.97 -16.74 -19.72
N GLY A 912 -6.78 -16.18 -19.46
CA GLY A 912 -6.61 -14.79 -19.03
C GLY A 912 -6.24 -14.62 -17.55
N VAL A 913 -5.83 -15.69 -16.85
CA VAL A 913 -5.20 -15.55 -15.52
C VAL A 913 -3.86 -14.82 -15.69
N SER A 914 -3.69 -13.72 -14.95
CA SER A 914 -2.53 -12.81 -15.07
C SER A 914 -1.34 -13.21 -14.22
N GLY A 915 -1.47 -14.21 -13.35
CA GLY A 915 -0.38 -14.68 -12.53
C GLY A 915 -0.70 -15.98 -11.81
N VAL A 916 0.29 -16.86 -11.67
CA VAL A 916 0.12 -18.20 -11.11
C VAL A 916 1.17 -18.43 -10.01
N ILE A 917 0.71 -18.62 -8.77
CA ILE A 917 1.55 -18.93 -7.62
C ILE A 917 1.73 -20.44 -7.56
N SER A 918 2.97 -20.89 -7.78
CA SER A 918 3.32 -22.29 -7.99
C SER A 918 4.36 -22.78 -6.99
N ASP A 919 4.13 -23.99 -6.48
CA ASP A 919 5.12 -24.74 -5.72
C ASP A 919 6.25 -25.32 -6.59
N ASN A 920 6.16 -25.23 -7.92
CA ASN A 920 7.14 -25.83 -8.81
C ASN A 920 7.55 -24.88 -9.95
N VAL A 921 7.66 -23.58 -9.64
CA VAL A 921 7.98 -22.53 -10.60
C VAL A 921 9.26 -22.82 -11.41
N GLY A 922 10.26 -23.47 -10.79
CA GLY A 922 11.51 -23.83 -11.47
C GLY A 922 11.35 -24.89 -12.56
N ASP A 923 10.42 -25.84 -12.40
CA ASP A 923 10.13 -26.83 -13.44
C ASP A 923 9.23 -26.24 -14.52
N LEU A 924 8.25 -25.42 -14.15
CA LEU A 924 7.36 -24.73 -15.09
C LEU A 924 8.16 -23.88 -16.09
N THR A 925 9.00 -22.99 -15.55
CA THR A 925 9.86 -22.08 -16.34
C THR A 925 10.87 -22.85 -17.20
N LYS A 926 11.37 -24.00 -16.72
CA LYS A 926 12.23 -24.89 -17.50
C LYS A 926 11.48 -25.54 -18.67
N VAL A 927 10.26 -26.03 -18.46
CA VAL A 927 9.41 -26.62 -19.52
C VAL A 927 9.04 -25.56 -20.54
N ASP A 928 8.70 -24.35 -20.09
CA ASP A 928 8.41 -23.18 -20.93
C ASP A 928 9.65 -22.65 -21.68
N LYS A 929 10.85 -23.21 -21.40
CA LYS A 929 12.14 -22.73 -21.90
C LYS A 929 12.32 -21.23 -21.67
N LYS A 930 11.76 -20.73 -20.58
CA LYS A 930 11.81 -19.33 -20.21
C LYS A 930 13.27 -18.93 -19.96
N LEU A 931 13.69 -17.85 -20.60
CA LEU A 931 15.04 -17.32 -20.41
C LEU A 931 15.24 -16.98 -18.93
N ARG A 932 16.20 -17.64 -18.29
CA ARG A 932 16.51 -17.33 -16.89
C ARG A 932 17.34 -16.04 -16.84
N PRO A 933 17.21 -15.24 -15.78
CA PRO A 933 18.00 -14.02 -15.61
C PRO A 933 19.52 -14.23 -15.77
N ARG A 934 20.03 -15.39 -15.35
CA ARG A 934 21.44 -15.79 -15.50
C ARG A 934 21.84 -16.22 -16.93
N ASP A 935 20.89 -16.62 -17.75
CA ASP A 935 21.13 -17.10 -19.13
C ASP A 935 21.27 -15.94 -20.12
N HIS A 936 20.83 -14.72 -19.75
CA HIS A 936 21.08 -13.51 -20.53
C HIS A 936 22.57 -13.20 -20.75
N GLY A 937 23.50 -13.90 -20.08
CA GLY A 937 24.95 -13.77 -20.25
C GLY A 937 25.68 -15.03 -20.77
N ALA A 938 24.98 -16.11 -21.14
CA ALA A 938 25.61 -17.38 -21.55
C ALA A 938 25.59 -17.67 -23.06
N SER A 939 24.87 -16.87 -23.87
CA SER A 939 24.83 -17.01 -25.35
C SER A 939 25.83 -16.11 -26.08
N MET A 940 26.80 -15.51 -25.38
CA MET A 940 27.92 -14.75 -25.97
C MET A 940 29.25 -15.48 -25.71
N SER A 941 29.39 -16.69 -26.26
CA SER A 941 30.71 -17.27 -26.54
C SER A 941 31.09 -16.98 -27.98
#